data_AF-A0A399E472-F1
#
_entry.id   AF-A0A399E472-F1
#
_cell.length_a   1.000
_cell.length_b   1.000
_cell.length_c   1.000
_cell.angle_alpha   90.00
_cell.angle_beta   90.00
_cell.angle_gamma   90.00
#
_symmetry.space_group_name_H-M   'P 1'
#
loop_
_entity.id
_entity.type
_entity.pdbx_description
1 polymer ?
#
loop_
_entity_poly.entity_id
_entity_poly.type
_entity_poly.pdbx_seq_one_letter_code
_entity_poly.pdbx_strand_id
1 'polypeptide(L)'
;MSDTRGLALVSTLVFMFIVIVLVSIATLSSLSNRRNAQDALRTSQAQFAAEAGLERAVARLWHQVLAGATSRSVTAYGIELDRMGLTNGTTIASLFGPPQSLGDGSSFVVQVSRQDDTRPDPDAIVLTVTSTGTLPDGTTRRLRQVFRVDRAYFPFDYALLTNNAECIFCHLDVKSLDALRGNPNPSDPSTWWRRAKVGVLESLIMRDEEEAGVVHGSLVTRGTIFRQYSGAIGPSNRYYTTMNPGDTRIRSTTPISATPADCSTPSNCTTPQNLYYNYPDSNNLAAFGNRFPDGELPDRFPLPIPDTNHNRLIDDAEWEAEVRSSLAGTNESYSAGTITAAMILNPAGRVAWPGGSAVQTRTSADLGQNPTHLLLDGSVTPIELSGTVFVNGDVVLRGLVRGHGTLLARGNLYVMGDLTYDCGTGNTPIPCDYSNPSRLPQLNLIAGGNLLVGDFMSVQSDIESLTEEQMLSTRSNQPTIGFCRENPSDAACYPEERPRPNLALTEIANFNRRELQHYLRDNTYRPRLYTFAEDRIYFATGCSHQPQRYGEYSTIAAGARVSFCRGDTELSSTTLTAEQARSILARAARYEVTSSIFNNAVLKNLWASSMNARGVGPLRTDGLLYSANAIFGLAQRKYTKLGGRWDLRGALVAADTGILVPGPGDGSSGLTIYHDSRLRPRVPGGQQAQLRRGIWEVVGQ
;
A
#
# COMPACT_ATOMS: atom_id res chain seq x y z
N MET A 1 8.93 87.52 -61.82
CA MET A 1 9.37 86.11 -61.75
C MET A 1 10.12 85.95 -60.45
N SER A 2 9.52 85.28 -59.46
CA SER A 2 10.05 85.16 -58.09
C SER A 2 11.19 84.15 -58.04
N ASP A 3 12.21 84.50 -57.27
CA ASP A 3 13.48 83.81 -57.10
C ASP A 3 13.31 82.43 -56.43
N THR A 4 13.30 81.36 -57.23
CA THR A 4 13.14 79.97 -56.78
C THR A 4 14.45 79.32 -56.31
N ARG A 5 15.56 80.07 -56.23
CA ARG A 5 16.89 79.51 -55.90
C ARG A 5 17.20 79.39 -54.39
N GLY A 6 16.44 80.05 -53.52
CA GLY A 6 16.63 79.96 -52.05
C GLY A 6 15.94 78.75 -51.38
N LEU A 7 14.83 78.27 -51.94
CA LEU A 7 14.02 77.18 -51.37
C LEU A 7 14.69 75.79 -51.49
N ALA A 8 15.46 75.58 -52.56
CA ALA A 8 16.23 74.34 -52.76
C ALA A 8 17.31 74.15 -51.69
N LEU A 9 18.03 75.22 -51.30
CA LEU A 9 19.10 75.11 -50.29
C LEU A 9 18.53 74.77 -48.90
N VAL A 10 17.45 75.44 -48.49
CA VAL A 10 16.81 75.21 -47.18
C VAL A 10 16.20 73.81 -47.09
N SER A 11 15.50 73.35 -48.14
CA SER A 11 14.96 71.99 -48.19
C SER A 11 16.06 70.92 -48.19
N THR A 12 17.18 71.15 -48.88
CA THR A 12 18.34 70.22 -48.86
C THR A 12 18.99 70.17 -47.48
N LEU A 13 19.13 71.29 -46.78
CA LEU A 13 19.68 71.37 -45.43
C LEU A 13 18.78 70.66 -44.40
N VAL A 14 17.46 70.88 -44.48
CA VAL A 14 16.48 70.18 -43.63
C VAL A 14 16.50 68.68 -43.91
N PHE A 15 16.56 68.28 -45.17
CA PHE A 15 16.64 66.86 -45.54
C PHE A 15 17.95 66.22 -45.06
N MET A 16 19.08 66.91 -45.21
CA MET A 16 20.38 66.45 -44.71
C MET A 16 20.38 66.34 -43.18
N PHE A 17 19.77 67.28 -42.46
CA PHE A 17 19.62 67.21 -41.00
C PHE A 17 18.74 66.02 -40.57
N ILE A 18 17.62 65.80 -41.25
CA ILE A 18 16.75 64.63 -41.01
C ILE A 18 17.51 63.33 -41.27
N VAL A 19 18.27 63.25 -42.36
CA VAL A 19 19.11 62.07 -42.68
C VAL A 19 20.16 61.85 -41.61
N ILE A 20 20.85 62.89 -41.12
CA ILE A 20 21.85 62.76 -40.04
C ILE A 20 21.19 62.28 -38.74
N VAL A 21 20.03 62.80 -38.38
CA VAL A 21 19.29 62.38 -37.17
C VAL A 21 18.85 60.92 -37.31
N LEU A 22 18.29 60.51 -38.46
CA LEU A 22 17.88 59.13 -38.71
C LEU A 22 19.06 58.15 -38.69
N VAL A 23 20.18 58.50 -39.32
CA VAL A 23 21.42 57.71 -39.29
C VAL A 23 21.96 57.61 -37.86
N SER A 24 21.92 58.70 -37.09
CA SER A 24 22.37 58.71 -35.69
C SER A 24 21.50 57.81 -34.81
N ILE A 25 20.17 57.87 -34.95
CA ILE A 25 19.23 57.00 -34.24
C ILE A 25 19.45 55.54 -34.63
N ALA A 26 19.60 55.23 -35.93
CA ALA A 26 19.85 53.87 -36.40
C ALA A 26 21.18 53.31 -35.86
N THR A 27 22.23 54.14 -35.81
CA THR A 27 23.55 53.74 -35.30
C THR A 27 23.51 53.50 -33.79
N LEU A 28 22.86 54.39 -33.03
CA LEU A 28 22.68 54.22 -31.59
C LEU A 28 21.83 53.00 -31.25
N SER A 29 20.76 52.75 -32.01
CA SER A 29 19.91 51.57 -31.87
C SER A 29 20.66 50.28 -32.19
N SER A 30 21.46 50.27 -33.26
CA SER A 30 22.33 49.14 -33.61
C SER A 30 23.38 48.83 -32.53
N LEU A 31 24.04 49.86 -32.00
CA LEU A 31 25.00 49.71 -30.90
C LEU A 31 24.33 49.22 -29.61
N SER A 32 23.15 49.73 -29.29
CA SER A 32 22.34 49.28 -28.15
C SER A 32 21.94 47.81 -28.31
N ASN A 33 21.40 47.42 -29.47
CA ASN A 33 21.01 46.04 -29.75
C ASN A 33 22.21 45.09 -29.71
N ARG A 34 23.36 45.51 -30.23
CA ARG A 34 24.60 44.71 -30.16
C ARG A 34 25.04 44.52 -28.71
N ARG A 35 25.03 45.57 -27.88
CA ARG A 35 25.36 45.46 -26.45
C ARG A 35 24.39 44.54 -25.73
N ASN A 36 23.09 44.74 -25.92
CA ASN A 36 22.05 43.90 -25.32
C ASN A 36 22.20 42.43 -25.73
N ALA A 37 22.50 42.17 -27.01
CA ALA A 37 22.75 40.82 -27.50
C ALA A 37 24.02 40.20 -26.90
N GLN A 38 25.10 40.98 -26.76
CA GLN A 38 26.34 40.52 -26.13
C GLN A 38 26.15 40.23 -24.63
N ASP A 39 25.44 41.08 -23.90
CA ASP A 39 25.16 40.88 -22.48
C ASP A 39 24.21 39.69 -22.25
N ALA A 40 23.22 39.51 -23.13
CA ALA A 40 22.36 38.33 -23.13
C ALA A 40 23.16 37.04 -23.40
N LEU A 41 24.11 37.07 -24.36
CA LEU A 41 24.98 35.94 -24.66
C LEU A 41 25.89 35.60 -23.48
N ARG A 42 26.54 36.59 -22.86
CA ARG A 42 27.38 36.41 -21.67
C ARG A 42 26.59 35.82 -20.51
N THR A 43 25.40 36.36 -20.26
CA THR A 43 24.51 35.84 -19.21
C THR A 43 24.16 34.38 -19.45
N SER A 44 23.86 34.02 -20.70
CA SER A 44 23.56 32.65 -21.11
C SER A 44 24.78 31.72 -20.95
N GLN A 45 25.98 32.17 -21.32
CA GLN A 45 27.22 31.41 -21.14
C GLN A 45 27.54 31.17 -19.66
N ALA A 46 27.44 32.21 -18.81
CA ALA A 46 27.62 32.07 -17.36
C ALA A 46 26.58 31.13 -16.75
N GLN A 47 25.34 31.16 -17.28
CA GLN A 47 24.29 30.21 -16.90
C GLN A 47 24.66 28.77 -17.28
N PHE A 48 25.15 28.51 -18.49
CA PHE A 48 25.58 27.16 -18.89
C PHE A 48 26.73 26.63 -18.02
N ALA A 49 27.67 27.49 -17.62
CA ALA A 49 28.71 27.12 -16.66
C ALA A 49 28.11 26.75 -15.29
N ALA A 50 27.10 27.48 -14.81
CA ALA A 50 26.38 27.14 -13.59
C ALA A 50 25.57 25.83 -13.72
N GLU A 51 24.88 25.60 -14.84
CA GLU A 51 24.14 24.37 -15.14
C GLU A 51 25.08 23.15 -15.17
N ALA A 52 26.28 23.29 -15.74
CA ALA A 52 27.31 22.24 -15.69
C ALA A 52 27.66 21.84 -14.26
N GLY A 53 27.74 22.82 -13.34
CA GLY A 53 27.93 22.55 -11.92
C GLY A 53 26.75 21.80 -11.28
N LEU A 54 25.50 22.11 -11.65
CA LEU A 54 24.32 21.38 -11.17
C LEU A 54 24.33 19.92 -11.64
N GLU A 55 24.63 19.66 -12.92
CA GLU A 55 24.71 18.29 -13.44
C GLU A 55 25.88 17.51 -12.83
N ARG A 56 27.03 18.17 -12.59
CA ARG A 56 28.15 17.56 -11.85
C ARG A 56 27.76 17.23 -10.42
N ALA A 57 26.96 18.08 -9.78
CA ALA A 57 26.42 17.82 -8.45
C ALA A 57 25.51 16.59 -8.44
N VAL A 58 24.70 16.33 -9.47
CA VAL A 58 23.93 15.08 -9.58
C VAL A 58 24.87 13.88 -9.64
N ALA A 59 25.91 13.92 -10.48
CA ALA A 59 26.88 12.82 -10.57
C ALA A 59 27.54 12.51 -9.22
N ARG A 60 27.92 13.55 -8.45
CA ARG A 60 28.55 13.40 -7.14
C ARG A 60 27.55 12.99 -6.07
N LEU A 61 26.48 13.74 -5.89
CA LEU A 61 25.55 13.61 -4.77
C LEU A 61 24.58 12.44 -4.98
N TRP A 62 24.26 12.03 -6.20
CA TRP A 62 23.37 10.90 -6.44
C TRP A 62 24.15 9.65 -6.82
N HIS A 63 24.79 9.63 -7.99
CA HIS A 63 25.37 8.41 -8.52
C HIS A 63 26.55 7.87 -7.70
N GLN A 64 27.47 8.73 -7.26
CA GLN A 64 28.63 8.29 -6.48
C GLN A 64 28.27 7.94 -5.03
N VAL A 65 27.43 8.75 -4.37
CA VAL A 65 26.95 8.45 -3.01
C VAL A 65 26.17 7.13 -3.01
N LEU A 66 25.25 6.92 -3.96
CA LEU A 66 24.49 5.67 -4.03
C LEU A 66 25.37 4.45 -4.37
N ALA A 67 26.48 4.64 -5.09
CA ALA A 67 27.45 3.59 -5.36
C ALA A 67 28.34 3.23 -4.16
N GLY A 68 28.59 4.19 -3.26
CA GLY A 68 29.32 3.99 -2.00
C GLY A 68 28.45 3.45 -0.86
N ALA A 69 27.13 3.65 -0.94
CA ALA A 69 26.18 3.17 0.04
C ALA A 69 26.11 1.62 0.06
N THR A 70 25.92 1.05 1.25
CA THR A 70 25.83 -0.41 1.46
C THR A 70 24.59 -1.03 0.83
N SER A 71 23.58 -0.21 0.56
CA SER A 71 22.35 -0.57 -0.15
C SER A 71 21.87 0.65 -0.93
N ARG A 72 20.86 0.47 -1.78
CA ARG A 72 20.23 1.59 -2.47
C ARG A 72 19.18 2.31 -1.62
N SER A 73 19.12 2.18 -0.29
CA SER A 73 18.08 2.80 0.53
C SER A 73 18.34 4.29 0.83
N VAL A 74 17.31 5.02 1.28
CA VAL A 74 17.46 6.42 1.75
C VAL A 74 18.34 6.48 3.00
N THR A 75 18.22 5.51 3.90
CA THR A 75 19.03 5.41 5.12
C THR A 75 20.51 5.22 4.78
N ALA A 76 20.84 4.24 3.93
CA ALA A 76 22.21 3.99 3.51
C ALA A 76 22.79 5.17 2.72
N TYR A 77 21.97 5.83 1.91
CA TYR A 77 22.33 7.07 1.23
C TYR A 77 22.65 8.20 2.22
N GLY A 78 21.84 8.39 3.26
CA GLY A 78 22.09 9.37 4.33
C GLY A 78 23.38 9.09 5.11
N ILE A 79 23.67 7.84 5.44
CA ILE A 79 24.92 7.42 6.09
C ILE A 79 26.13 7.76 5.20
N GLU A 80 26.03 7.53 3.89
CA GLU A 80 27.12 7.87 2.97
C GLU A 80 27.29 9.39 2.79
N LEU A 81 26.20 10.17 2.84
CA LEU A 81 26.26 11.62 2.94
C LEU A 81 26.96 12.10 4.24
N ASP A 82 26.73 11.42 5.36
CA ASP A 82 27.41 11.73 6.62
C ASP A 82 28.92 11.48 6.50
N ARG A 83 29.33 10.38 5.84
CA ARG A 83 30.75 10.07 5.61
C ARG A 83 31.48 11.11 4.75
N MET A 84 30.78 11.77 3.83
CA MET A 84 31.36 12.89 3.06
C MET A 84 31.31 14.24 3.80
N GLY A 85 30.85 14.26 5.06
CA GLY A 85 30.76 15.47 5.89
C GLY A 85 29.51 16.32 5.63
N LEU A 86 28.52 15.80 4.88
CA LEU A 86 27.23 16.45 4.66
C LEU A 86 26.17 15.85 5.60
N THR A 87 26.35 16.06 6.91
CA THR A 87 25.39 15.62 7.94
C THR A 87 24.14 16.50 7.96
N ASN A 88 23.05 16.01 8.57
CA ASN A 88 21.79 16.78 8.64
C ASN A 88 22.02 18.17 9.26
N GLY A 89 21.52 19.22 8.58
CA GLY A 89 21.68 20.62 8.99
C GLY A 89 22.99 21.29 8.52
N THR A 90 23.90 20.56 7.87
CA THR A 90 25.18 21.13 7.43
C THR A 90 25.15 21.71 6.02
N THR A 91 26.16 22.53 5.72
CA THR A 91 26.40 23.11 4.40
C THR A 91 27.86 22.96 4.02
N ILE A 92 28.12 22.38 2.85
CA ILE A 92 29.44 22.35 2.22
C ILE A 92 29.50 23.51 1.22
N ALA A 93 30.36 24.50 1.51
CA ALA A 93 30.50 25.70 0.69
C ALA A 93 31.12 25.42 -0.70
N SER A 94 31.97 24.40 -0.81
CA SER A 94 32.48 23.92 -2.09
C SER A 94 32.59 22.40 -2.15
N LEU A 95 31.61 21.78 -2.82
CA LEU A 95 31.47 20.34 -2.96
C LEU A 95 32.66 19.67 -3.67
N PHE A 96 33.36 20.41 -4.53
CA PHE A 96 34.48 19.92 -5.33
C PHE A 96 35.83 20.56 -4.95
N GLY A 97 35.90 21.30 -3.85
CA GLY A 97 37.12 22.03 -3.46
C GLY A 97 37.34 23.29 -4.32
N PRO A 98 38.49 23.48 -4.99
CA PRO A 98 38.71 24.64 -5.87
C PRO A 98 37.67 24.74 -7.02
N PRO A 99 37.47 25.94 -7.60
CA PRO A 99 36.62 26.12 -8.79
C PRO A 99 37.00 25.14 -9.90
N GLN A 100 35.99 24.49 -10.48
CA GLN A 100 36.18 23.49 -11.53
C GLN A 100 36.18 24.19 -12.89
N SER A 101 37.29 24.08 -13.62
CA SER A 101 37.43 24.69 -14.95
C SER A 101 36.75 23.86 -16.05
N LEU A 102 36.17 24.55 -17.01
CA LEU A 102 35.64 24.02 -18.26
C LEU A 102 36.62 24.32 -19.41
N GLY A 103 36.48 23.59 -20.52
CA GLY A 103 37.43 23.66 -21.65
C GLY A 103 37.50 25.02 -22.36
N ASP A 104 36.53 25.90 -22.14
CA ASP A 104 36.46 27.27 -22.66
C ASP A 104 37.02 28.32 -21.69
N GLY A 105 37.60 27.89 -20.56
CA GLY A 105 38.15 28.76 -19.51
C GLY A 105 37.11 29.28 -18.52
N SER A 106 35.82 29.01 -18.72
CA SER A 106 34.82 29.25 -17.67
C SER A 106 35.00 28.27 -16.51
N SER A 107 34.39 28.55 -15.37
CA SER A 107 34.48 27.70 -14.19
C SER A 107 33.19 27.69 -13.38
N PHE A 108 33.06 26.73 -12.46
CA PHE A 108 31.95 26.72 -11.52
C PHE A 108 32.37 26.31 -10.11
N VAL A 109 31.58 26.76 -9.13
CA VAL A 109 31.66 26.36 -7.71
C VAL A 109 30.28 25.91 -7.26
N VAL A 110 30.20 24.78 -6.57
CA VAL A 110 28.94 24.21 -6.08
C VAL A 110 28.91 24.21 -4.56
N GLN A 111 27.91 24.88 -3.99
CA GLN A 111 27.53 24.79 -2.59
C GLN A 111 26.35 23.82 -2.44
N VAL A 112 26.35 23.00 -1.39
CA VAL A 112 25.23 22.12 -1.06
C VAL A 112 24.91 22.22 0.42
N SER A 113 23.62 22.23 0.76
CA SER A 113 23.11 22.13 2.13
C SER A 113 22.13 20.97 2.25
N ARG A 114 22.11 20.30 3.40
CA ARG A 114 21.23 19.15 3.68
C ARG A 114 20.25 19.46 4.81
N GLN A 115 19.01 19.05 4.63
CA GLN A 115 17.96 19.05 5.64
C GLN A 115 17.15 17.76 5.51
N ASP A 116 17.00 17.02 6.60
CA ASP A 116 16.23 15.77 6.62
C ASP A 116 14.89 15.99 7.34
N ASP A 117 13.86 15.24 6.93
CA ASP A 117 12.56 15.14 7.60
C ASP A 117 11.90 16.47 7.93
N THR A 118 11.93 17.41 6.98
CA THR A 118 11.29 18.71 7.17
C THR A 118 9.77 18.58 7.10
N ARG A 119 9.02 19.49 7.74
CA ARG A 119 7.55 19.50 7.69
C ARG A 119 6.95 19.38 6.27
N PRO A 120 7.46 20.07 5.21
CA PRO A 120 6.96 19.88 3.85
C PRO A 120 7.41 18.57 3.19
N ASP A 121 8.49 17.95 3.67
CA ASP A 121 9.10 16.75 3.09
C ASP A 121 9.46 15.73 4.19
N PRO A 122 8.46 15.09 4.83
CA PRO A 122 8.70 14.04 5.82
C PRO A 122 9.30 12.80 5.14
N ASP A 123 10.14 12.05 5.86
CA ASP A 123 10.79 10.83 5.38
C ASP A 123 11.69 11.04 4.13
N ALA A 124 12.31 12.21 4.02
CA ALA A 124 13.14 12.59 2.87
C ALA A 124 14.40 13.36 3.27
N ILE A 125 15.45 13.18 2.46
CA ILE A 125 16.69 13.98 2.52
C ILE A 125 16.59 15.07 1.45
N VAL A 126 16.55 16.32 1.87
CA VAL A 126 16.48 17.49 0.98
C VAL A 126 17.85 18.12 0.85
N LEU A 127 18.39 18.13 -0.37
CA LEU A 127 19.64 18.81 -0.69
C LEU A 127 19.34 20.08 -1.50
N THR A 128 19.66 21.24 -0.93
CA THR A 128 19.60 22.50 -1.68
C THR A 128 20.97 22.75 -2.29
N VAL A 129 21.06 22.63 -3.61
CA VAL A 129 22.29 22.77 -4.39
C VAL A 129 22.30 24.13 -5.07
N THR A 130 23.37 24.88 -4.86
CA THR A 130 23.60 26.18 -5.49
C THR A 130 24.88 26.15 -6.28
N SER A 131 24.81 26.38 -7.58
CA SER A 131 25.95 26.42 -8.50
C SER A 131 26.20 27.84 -8.95
N THR A 132 27.43 28.32 -8.83
CA THR A 132 27.88 29.63 -9.34
C THR A 132 28.82 29.41 -10.51
N GLY A 133 28.38 29.73 -11.73
CA GLY A 133 29.20 29.74 -12.94
C GLY A 133 29.90 31.08 -13.10
N THR A 134 31.17 31.06 -13.51
CA THR A 134 32.02 32.23 -13.69
C THR A 134 32.73 32.15 -15.05
N LEU A 135 32.55 33.16 -15.89
CA LEU A 135 33.26 33.27 -17.17
C LEU A 135 34.70 33.80 -16.96
N PRO A 136 35.60 33.66 -17.95
CA PRO A 136 36.96 34.19 -17.88
C PRO A 136 37.03 35.71 -17.61
N ASP A 137 36.00 36.45 -18.00
CA ASP A 137 35.89 37.89 -17.79
C ASP A 137 35.34 38.28 -16.40
N GLY A 138 35.06 37.29 -15.54
CA GLY A 138 34.53 37.48 -14.20
C GLY A 138 33.01 37.56 -14.13
N THR A 139 32.28 37.50 -15.26
CA THR A 139 30.81 37.46 -15.25
C THR A 139 30.32 36.22 -14.53
N THR A 140 29.45 36.41 -13.53
CA THR A 140 28.88 35.31 -12.74
C THR A 140 27.41 35.06 -13.02
N ARG A 141 26.99 33.83 -12.72
CA ARG A 141 25.58 33.47 -12.63
C ARG A 141 25.38 32.43 -11.54
N ARG A 142 24.35 32.59 -10.71
CA ARG A 142 24.05 31.65 -9.63
C ARG A 142 22.68 30.99 -9.82
N LEU A 143 22.69 29.66 -9.88
CA LEU A 143 21.50 28.82 -10.00
C LEU A 143 21.30 27.99 -8.73
N ARG A 144 20.05 27.83 -8.32
CA ARG A 144 19.65 26.96 -7.21
C ARG A 144 18.73 25.85 -7.71
N GLN A 145 18.96 24.62 -7.28
CA GLN A 145 18.09 23.47 -7.53
C GLN A 145 17.91 22.67 -6.24
N VAL A 146 16.68 22.25 -5.96
CA VAL A 146 16.38 21.37 -4.83
C VAL A 146 16.37 19.93 -5.32
N PHE A 147 17.21 19.09 -4.72
CA PHE A 147 17.19 17.65 -4.89
C PHE A 147 16.48 17.05 -3.69
N ARG A 148 15.44 16.27 -3.95
CA ARG A 148 14.77 15.50 -2.91
C ARG A 148 15.11 14.04 -3.11
N VAL A 149 15.77 13.44 -2.12
CA VAL A 149 16.01 12.01 -2.06
C VAL A 149 14.99 11.43 -1.10
N ASP A 150 13.97 10.80 -1.65
CA ASP A 150 12.92 10.13 -0.90
C ASP A 150 12.96 8.63 -1.19
N ARG A 151 12.19 7.86 -0.41
CA ARG A 151 12.02 6.45 -0.70
C ARG A 151 11.30 6.34 -2.05
N ALA A 152 11.93 5.64 -2.99
CA ALA A 152 11.31 5.29 -4.26
C ALA A 152 9.96 4.66 -3.96
N TYR A 153 9.03 4.98 -4.84
CA TYR A 153 7.73 4.35 -4.86
C TYR A 153 7.86 2.84 -4.64
N PHE A 154 7.23 2.36 -3.56
CA PHE A 154 7.08 0.94 -3.31
C PHE A 154 6.60 0.26 -4.61
N PRO A 155 7.23 -0.83 -5.05
CA PRO A 155 7.05 -1.34 -6.40
C PRO A 155 5.62 -1.82 -6.69
N PHE A 156 4.84 -2.09 -5.64
CA PHE A 156 3.51 -2.67 -5.71
C PHE A 156 2.41 -1.62 -5.43
N ASP A 157 1.97 -0.93 -6.49
CA ASP A 157 0.81 -0.01 -6.46
C ASP A 157 -0.50 -0.81 -6.66
N TYR A 158 -0.88 -1.59 -5.64
CA TYR A 158 -2.05 -2.48 -5.70
C TYR A 158 -3.08 -2.15 -4.63
N ALA A 159 -4.35 -2.11 -5.05
CA ALA A 159 -5.50 -2.01 -4.15
C ALA A 159 -5.70 -3.30 -3.36
N LEU A 160 -5.37 -4.43 -4.00
CA LEU A 160 -5.39 -5.77 -3.43
C LEU A 160 -4.18 -6.55 -3.96
N LEU A 161 -3.33 -7.06 -3.08
CA LEU A 161 -2.22 -7.96 -3.42
C LEU A 161 -2.28 -9.20 -2.51
N THR A 162 -2.32 -10.39 -3.12
CA THR A 162 -2.42 -11.64 -2.39
C THR A 162 -1.81 -12.83 -3.11
N ASN A 163 -1.44 -13.90 -2.38
CA ASN A 163 -1.20 -15.19 -3.03
C ASN A 163 -2.52 -15.81 -3.43
N ASN A 164 -3.46 -15.83 -2.48
CA ASN A 164 -4.69 -16.59 -2.55
C ASN A 164 -5.90 -15.71 -2.21
N ALA A 165 -6.82 -15.62 -3.16
CA ALA A 165 -8.10 -14.94 -2.97
C ALA A 165 -9.26 -15.92 -3.19
N GLU A 166 -10.11 -16.04 -2.17
CA GLU A 166 -11.34 -16.82 -2.20
C GLU A 166 -12.50 -15.96 -1.70
N CYS A 167 -13.66 -16.07 -2.36
CA CYS A 167 -14.92 -15.37 -2.05
C CYS A 167 -14.90 -13.82 -2.05
N ILE A 168 -13.73 -13.17 -2.09
CA ILE A 168 -13.61 -11.70 -2.05
C ILE A 168 -14.14 -11.00 -3.29
N PHE A 169 -14.06 -11.64 -4.46
CA PHE A 169 -14.52 -11.05 -5.72
C PHE A 169 -16.05 -11.06 -5.85
N CYS A 170 -16.76 -11.88 -5.09
CA CYS A 170 -18.22 -11.87 -5.08
C CYS A 170 -18.71 -10.54 -4.48
N HIS A 171 -19.23 -9.65 -5.33
CA HIS A 171 -19.62 -8.26 -5.00
C HIS A 171 -18.46 -7.28 -4.69
N LEU A 172 -17.30 -7.45 -5.32
CA LEU A 172 -16.17 -6.52 -5.21
C LEU A 172 -16.30 -5.31 -6.14
N ASP A 173 -15.89 -4.12 -5.69
CA ASP A 173 -15.66 -2.94 -6.54
C ASP A 173 -14.33 -2.29 -6.17
N VAL A 174 -13.36 -2.33 -7.09
CA VAL A 174 -12.03 -1.75 -6.89
C VAL A 174 -11.84 -0.55 -7.79
N LYS A 175 -11.61 0.63 -7.19
CA LYS A 175 -11.40 1.90 -7.90
C LYS A 175 -10.40 2.79 -7.20
N SER A 176 -9.88 3.79 -7.90
CA SER A 176 -9.04 4.80 -7.28
C SER A 176 -9.81 5.60 -6.23
N LEU A 177 -9.11 6.12 -5.22
CA LEU A 177 -9.64 7.12 -4.29
C LEU A 177 -10.20 8.36 -5.02
N ASP A 178 -9.76 8.60 -6.26
CA ASP A 178 -10.32 9.62 -7.15
C ASP A 178 -11.83 9.51 -7.36
N ALA A 179 -12.40 8.31 -7.23
CA ALA A 179 -13.84 8.09 -7.35
C ALA A 179 -14.67 8.83 -6.30
N LEU A 180 -14.06 9.22 -5.17
CA LEU A 180 -14.71 10.07 -4.17
C LEU A 180 -14.90 11.52 -4.65
N ARG A 181 -14.28 11.92 -5.76
CA ARG A 181 -14.48 13.23 -6.41
C ARG A 181 -15.67 13.24 -7.38
N GLY A 182 -16.26 12.08 -7.67
CA GLY A 182 -17.33 11.91 -8.64
C GLY A 182 -16.91 11.05 -9.84
N ASN A 183 -17.90 10.68 -10.67
CA ASN A 183 -17.71 9.83 -11.84
C ASN A 183 -16.88 10.54 -12.93
N PRO A 184 -16.07 9.80 -13.70
CA PRO A 184 -15.28 10.36 -14.77
C PRO A 184 -16.20 10.72 -15.95
N ASN A 185 -15.91 11.85 -16.59
CA ASN A 185 -16.56 12.29 -17.82
C ASN A 185 -15.62 12.01 -19.00
N PRO A 186 -16.03 11.21 -19.99
CA PRO A 186 -15.22 10.91 -21.18
C PRO A 186 -14.74 12.16 -21.94
N SER A 187 -15.48 13.27 -21.86
CA SER A 187 -15.15 14.54 -22.51
C SER A 187 -14.30 15.50 -21.67
N ASP A 188 -14.06 15.19 -20.39
CA ASP A 188 -13.27 16.03 -19.50
C ASP A 188 -12.14 15.22 -18.80
N PRO A 189 -10.92 15.24 -19.34
CA PRO A 189 -9.77 14.52 -18.77
C PRO A 189 -9.41 14.89 -17.33
N SER A 190 -9.85 16.05 -16.82
CA SER A 190 -9.58 16.46 -15.43
C SER A 190 -10.34 15.59 -14.41
N THR A 191 -11.42 14.96 -14.85
CA THR A 191 -12.28 14.08 -14.04
C THR A 191 -11.87 12.61 -14.11
N TRP A 192 -10.93 12.24 -14.98
CA TRP A 192 -10.52 10.85 -15.16
C TRP A 192 -9.80 10.32 -13.93
N TRP A 193 -10.08 9.06 -13.58
CA TRP A 193 -9.46 8.43 -12.42
C TRP A 193 -8.15 7.76 -12.78
N ARG A 194 -7.26 7.66 -11.79
CA ARG A 194 -6.15 6.70 -11.83
C ARG A 194 -6.70 5.27 -11.94
N ARG A 195 -5.93 4.39 -12.56
CA ARG A 195 -6.23 2.96 -12.60
C ARG A 195 -5.96 2.34 -11.24
N ALA A 196 -6.81 1.43 -10.79
CA ALA A 196 -6.51 0.56 -9.66
C ALA A 196 -6.01 -0.80 -10.17
N LYS A 197 -5.11 -1.44 -9.41
CA LYS A 197 -4.59 -2.76 -9.76
C LYS A 197 -4.90 -3.77 -8.68
N VAL A 198 -5.21 -4.99 -9.11
CA VAL A 198 -5.33 -6.16 -8.25
C VAL A 198 -4.30 -7.19 -8.68
N GLY A 199 -3.53 -7.71 -7.73
CA GLY A 199 -2.43 -8.64 -7.97
C GLY A 199 -2.67 -9.97 -7.25
N VAL A 200 -2.58 -11.07 -7.99
CA VAL A 200 -2.69 -12.44 -7.45
C VAL A 200 -1.50 -13.28 -7.85
N LEU A 201 -0.74 -13.78 -6.87
CA LEU A 201 0.50 -14.51 -7.12
C LEU A 201 0.28 -16.00 -7.41
N GLU A 202 -0.68 -16.66 -6.74
CA GLU A 202 -0.83 -18.12 -6.81
C GLU A 202 -2.19 -18.57 -7.34
N SER A 203 -3.30 -18.09 -6.76
CA SER A 203 -4.63 -18.48 -7.24
C SER A 203 -5.76 -17.55 -6.85
N LEU A 204 -6.75 -17.47 -7.75
CA LEU A 204 -7.97 -16.70 -7.56
C LEU A 204 -9.19 -17.55 -7.90
N ILE A 205 -10.13 -17.63 -6.96
CA ILE A 205 -11.41 -18.31 -7.13
C ILE A 205 -12.53 -17.28 -7.28
N MET A 206 -13.33 -17.42 -8.34
CA MET A 206 -14.54 -16.62 -8.55
C MET A 206 -15.75 -17.54 -8.74
N ARG A 207 -16.92 -17.15 -8.23
CA ARG A 207 -18.14 -17.94 -8.46
C ARG A 207 -18.61 -17.87 -9.91
N ASP A 208 -19.05 -19.02 -10.43
CA ASP A 208 -19.67 -19.12 -11.75
C ASP A 208 -21.00 -18.37 -11.76
N GLU A 209 -21.27 -17.61 -12.83
CA GLU A 209 -22.60 -17.02 -13.10
C GLU A 209 -23.17 -16.10 -12.00
N GLU A 210 -22.39 -15.81 -10.95
CA GLU A 210 -22.66 -14.87 -9.87
C GLU A 210 -21.78 -13.62 -10.04
N GLU A 211 -22.26 -12.46 -9.57
CA GLU A 211 -21.54 -11.18 -9.69
C GLU A 211 -20.14 -11.26 -9.04
N ALA A 212 -19.10 -11.28 -9.88
CA ALA A 212 -17.70 -11.37 -9.45
C ALA A 212 -16.99 -10.01 -9.38
N GLY A 213 -17.76 -8.92 -9.45
CA GLY A 213 -17.29 -7.57 -9.18
C GLY A 213 -16.68 -6.84 -10.36
N VAL A 214 -16.24 -5.60 -10.09
CA VAL A 214 -15.68 -4.67 -11.07
C VAL A 214 -14.29 -4.22 -10.61
N VAL A 215 -13.30 -4.31 -11.50
CA VAL A 215 -12.00 -3.68 -11.31
C VAL A 215 -11.84 -2.52 -12.29
N HIS A 216 -11.83 -1.30 -11.78
CA HIS A 216 -11.58 -0.08 -12.55
C HIS A 216 -10.07 0.09 -12.82
N GLY A 217 -9.54 -0.83 -13.63
CA GLY A 217 -8.13 -0.93 -13.99
C GLY A 217 -7.76 -2.36 -14.36
N SER A 218 -6.70 -2.90 -13.74
CA SER A 218 -6.06 -4.14 -14.19
C SER A 218 -6.10 -5.23 -13.13
N LEU A 219 -6.53 -6.44 -13.51
CA LEU A 219 -6.32 -7.67 -12.75
C LEU A 219 -5.08 -8.39 -13.28
N VAL A 220 -4.08 -8.53 -12.41
CA VAL A 220 -2.77 -9.08 -12.74
C VAL A 220 -2.59 -10.42 -12.03
N THR A 221 -2.33 -11.48 -12.79
CA THR A 221 -2.15 -12.82 -12.23
C THR A 221 -0.90 -13.51 -12.76
N ARG A 222 -0.12 -14.09 -11.85
CA ARG A 222 0.90 -15.11 -12.17
C ARG A 222 0.36 -16.52 -11.94
N GLY A 223 -0.60 -16.61 -11.02
CA GLY A 223 -1.34 -17.81 -10.68
C GLY A 223 -2.44 -18.20 -11.67
N THR A 224 -3.24 -19.20 -11.28
CA THR A 224 -4.42 -19.61 -12.05
C THR A 224 -5.68 -18.94 -11.50
N ILE A 225 -6.50 -18.39 -12.40
CA ILE A 225 -7.88 -18.02 -12.08
C ILE A 225 -8.77 -19.19 -12.45
N PHE A 226 -9.67 -19.59 -11.56
CA PHE A 226 -10.66 -20.60 -11.87
C PHE A 226 -12.02 -20.28 -11.27
N ARG A 227 -13.05 -20.82 -11.91
CA ARG A 227 -14.43 -20.70 -11.45
C ARG A 227 -14.73 -21.74 -10.38
N GLN A 228 -15.46 -21.33 -9.35
CA GLN A 228 -15.69 -22.12 -8.15
C GLN A 228 -16.41 -23.43 -8.44
N TYR A 229 -17.61 -23.41 -9.01
CA TYR A 229 -18.44 -24.59 -9.20
C TYR A 229 -17.98 -25.45 -10.38
N SER A 230 -17.70 -24.85 -11.55
CA SER A 230 -17.31 -25.62 -12.74
C SER A 230 -15.86 -26.08 -12.73
N GLY A 231 -14.99 -25.43 -11.95
CA GLY A 231 -13.54 -25.62 -12.04
C GLY A 231 -12.94 -25.16 -13.38
N ALA A 232 -13.68 -24.44 -14.23
CA ALA A 232 -13.16 -23.92 -15.49
C ALA A 232 -12.07 -22.87 -15.24
N ILE A 233 -11.07 -22.81 -16.13
CA ILE A 233 -10.01 -21.81 -16.05
C ILE A 233 -10.52 -20.48 -16.60
N GLY A 234 -10.17 -19.39 -15.90
CA GLY A 234 -10.58 -18.02 -16.21
C GLY A 234 -11.52 -17.45 -15.15
N PRO A 235 -11.78 -16.13 -15.21
CA PRO A 235 -12.67 -15.45 -14.28
C PRO A 235 -14.12 -15.87 -14.52
N SER A 236 -14.98 -15.49 -13.57
CA SER A 236 -16.43 -15.52 -13.77
C SER A 236 -16.82 -14.76 -15.03
N ASN A 237 -17.89 -15.20 -15.69
CA ASN A 237 -18.48 -14.46 -16.80
C ASN A 237 -19.17 -13.15 -16.38
N ARG A 238 -19.32 -12.92 -15.06
CA ARG A 238 -19.79 -11.66 -14.46
C ARG A 238 -18.66 -10.89 -13.77
N TYR A 239 -17.41 -11.14 -14.16
CA TYR A 239 -16.30 -10.25 -13.85
C TYR A 239 -16.25 -9.14 -14.90
N TYR A 240 -16.20 -7.89 -14.45
CA TYR A 240 -16.16 -6.73 -15.32
C TYR A 240 -14.98 -5.82 -15.00
N THR A 241 -14.67 -4.96 -15.97
CA THR A 241 -13.74 -3.85 -15.83
C THR A 241 -14.34 -2.61 -16.48
N THR A 242 -13.72 -1.46 -16.31
CA THR A 242 -14.07 -0.24 -17.06
C THR A 242 -12.87 0.33 -17.83
N MET A 243 -11.80 -0.45 -17.93
CA MET A 243 -10.57 -0.09 -18.62
C MET A 243 -10.51 -0.81 -19.97
N ASN A 244 -10.34 -0.07 -21.06
CA ASN A 244 -9.99 -0.70 -22.34
C ASN A 244 -8.48 -1.01 -22.38
N PRO A 245 -8.05 -2.06 -23.09
CA PRO A 245 -6.65 -2.24 -23.44
C PRO A 245 -6.03 -0.96 -24.01
N GLY A 246 -4.87 -0.56 -23.50
CA GLY A 246 -4.15 0.67 -23.84
C GLY A 246 -4.50 1.90 -22.99
N ASP A 247 -5.60 1.87 -22.22
CA ASP A 247 -5.97 3.00 -21.38
C ASP A 247 -4.97 3.20 -20.23
N THR A 248 -4.56 4.45 -20.00
CA THR A 248 -3.67 4.82 -18.88
C THR A 248 -4.46 5.43 -17.70
N ARG A 249 -5.75 5.69 -17.90
CA ARG A 249 -6.70 6.33 -16.98
C ARG A 249 -8.12 5.77 -17.21
N ILE A 250 -8.96 5.83 -16.19
CA ILE A 250 -10.37 5.43 -16.28
C ILE A 250 -11.22 6.64 -16.66
N ARG A 251 -11.89 6.53 -17.81
CA ARG A 251 -12.64 7.63 -18.45
C ARG A 251 -14.16 7.47 -18.34
N SER A 252 -14.62 6.26 -18.02
CA SER A 252 -16.02 5.89 -17.86
C SER A 252 -16.15 4.84 -16.75
N THR A 253 -17.30 4.80 -16.08
CA THR A 253 -17.69 3.74 -15.13
C THR A 253 -18.56 2.66 -15.76
N THR A 254 -18.84 2.74 -17.06
CA THR A 254 -19.61 1.70 -17.77
C THR A 254 -18.84 0.38 -17.75
N PRO A 255 -19.41 -0.69 -17.16
CA PRO A 255 -18.77 -2.00 -17.15
C PRO A 255 -18.64 -2.58 -18.55
N ILE A 256 -17.49 -3.20 -18.82
CA ILE A 256 -17.19 -3.98 -20.03
C ILE A 256 -16.60 -5.34 -19.62
N SER A 257 -16.74 -6.32 -20.51
CA SER A 257 -16.07 -7.62 -20.33
C SER A 257 -14.55 -7.44 -20.38
N ALA A 258 -13.83 -8.14 -19.49
CA ALA A 258 -12.38 -8.11 -19.50
C ALA A 258 -11.81 -8.85 -20.71
N THR A 259 -10.71 -8.33 -21.25
CA THR A 259 -9.99 -8.90 -22.39
C THR A 259 -8.70 -9.53 -21.88
N PRO A 260 -8.59 -10.87 -21.86
CA PRO A 260 -7.39 -11.51 -21.34
C PRO A 260 -6.19 -11.29 -22.25
N ALA A 261 -5.08 -10.85 -21.66
CA ALA A 261 -3.76 -10.83 -22.28
C ALA A 261 -2.86 -11.87 -21.62
N ASP A 262 -2.45 -12.88 -22.38
CA ASP A 262 -1.52 -13.90 -21.91
C ASP A 262 -0.07 -13.43 -22.16
N CYS A 263 0.65 -13.12 -21.09
CA CYS A 263 2.04 -12.68 -21.14
C CYS A 263 3.04 -13.82 -21.35
N SER A 264 2.60 -15.08 -21.50
CA SER A 264 3.45 -16.14 -22.07
C SER A 264 4.00 -15.73 -23.46
N THR A 265 3.28 -14.85 -24.15
CA THR A 265 3.70 -14.19 -25.38
C THR A 265 3.90 -12.68 -25.12
N PRO A 266 5.14 -12.18 -25.00
CA PRO A 266 5.43 -10.80 -24.57
C PRO A 266 4.74 -9.70 -25.36
N SER A 267 4.50 -9.88 -26.66
CA SER A 267 3.81 -8.92 -27.52
C SER A 267 2.39 -8.58 -27.04
N ASN A 268 1.71 -9.53 -26.38
CA ASN A 268 0.35 -9.36 -25.86
C ASN A 268 0.29 -8.37 -24.68
N CYS A 269 1.43 -8.12 -24.02
CA CYS A 269 1.52 -7.32 -22.80
C CYS A 269 2.38 -6.06 -23.00
N THR A 270 2.52 -5.57 -24.24
CA THR A 270 3.32 -4.37 -24.54
C THR A 270 2.65 -3.05 -24.16
N THR A 271 1.33 -3.06 -23.99
CA THR A 271 0.52 -1.92 -23.53
C THR A 271 -0.27 -2.30 -22.28
N PRO A 272 -0.76 -1.33 -21.48
CA PRO A 272 -1.62 -1.61 -20.34
C PRO A 272 -2.85 -2.44 -20.73
N GLN A 273 -3.14 -3.51 -19.99
CA GLN A 273 -4.26 -4.42 -20.21
C GLN A 273 -5.17 -4.41 -18.99
N ASN A 274 -6.42 -4.85 -19.16
CA ASN A 274 -7.38 -4.93 -18.07
C ASN A 274 -7.38 -6.29 -17.36
N LEU A 275 -6.84 -7.33 -18.00
CA LEU A 275 -6.65 -8.67 -17.44
C LEU A 275 -5.36 -9.29 -17.98
N TYR A 276 -4.45 -9.63 -17.06
CA TYR A 276 -3.20 -10.29 -17.38
C TYR A 276 -3.16 -11.72 -16.82
N TYR A 277 -2.79 -12.66 -17.70
CA TYR A 277 -2.40 -14.01 -17.32
C TYR A 277 -0.89 -14.20 -17.48
N ASN A 278 -0.34 -15.11 -16.68
CA ASN A 278 1.07 -15.50 -16.74
C ASN A 278 2.02 -14.27 -16.68
N TYR A 279 1.68 -13.30 -15.82
CA TYR A 279 2.43 -12.07 -15.70
C TYR A 279 3.91 -12.35 -15.34
N PRO A 280 4.88 -11.63 -15.94
CA PRO A 280 6.29 -11.96 -15.79
C PRO A 280 6.77 -11.92 -14.33
N ASP A 281 7.84 -12.67 -14.08
CA ASP A 281 8.62 -12.66 -12.85
C ASP A 281 10.04 -12.17 -13.16
N SER A 282 10.87 -11.95 -12.14
CA SER A 282 12.23 -11.42 -12.37
C SER A 282 13.10 -12.31 -13.28
N ASN A 283 12.78 -13.60 -13.41
CA ASN A 283 13.57 -14.54 -14.21
C ASN A 283 13.29 -14.44 -15.71
N ASN A 284 12.12 -13.93 -16.11
CA ASN A 284 11.71 -13.84 -17.52
C ASN A 284 11.56 -12.41 -18.05
N LEU A 285 11.89 -11.39 -17.25
CA LEU A 285 11.85 -9.98 -17.64
C LEU A 285 12.69 -9.61 -18.86
N ALA A 286 13.72 -10.37 -19.20
CA ALA A 286 14.54 -10.13 -20.40
C ALA A 286 13.69 -10.09 -21.68
N ALA A 287 12.65 -10.93 -21.75
CA ALA A 287 11.70 -10.96 -22.87
C ALA A 287 10.81 -9.70 -22.95
N PHE A 288 10.78 -8.89 -21.88
CA PHE A 288 10.03 -7.65 -21.75
C PHE A 288 10.93 -6.41 -21.69
N GLY A 289 12.17 -6.52 -22.18
CA GLY A 289 13.14 -5.41 -22.15
C GLY A 289 13.58 -5.04 -20.73
N ASN A 290 13.63 -6.03 -19.83
CA ASN A 290 13.98 -5.88 -18.41
C ASN A 290 13.03 -4.95 -17.63
N ARG A 291 11.74 -4.93 -18.01
CA ARG A 291 10.70 -4.12 -17.35
C ARG A 291 9.40 -4.89 -17.27
N PHE A 292 8.68 -4.71 -16.17
CA PHE A 292 7.34 -5.26 -16.05
C PHE A 292 6.35 -4.49 -16.94
N PRO A 293 5.44 -5.17 -17.65
CA PRO A 293 4.42 -4.57 -18.52
C PRO A 293 3.61 -3.41 -17.92
N ASP A 294 3.15 -3.57 -16.68
CA ASP A 294 2.23 -2.68 -15.99
C ASP A 294 2.59 -2.50 -14.50
N GLY A 295 3.88 -2.38 -14.26
CA GLY A 295 4.47 -2.27 -12.92
C GLY A 295 4.83 -3.63 -12.31
N GLU A 296 5.71 -3.59 -11.32
CA GLU A 296 6.25 -4.78 -10.68
C GLU A 296 5.13 -5.61 -10.02
N LEU A 297 5.22 -6.93 -10.14
CA LEU A 297 4.47 -7.88 -9.32
C LEU A 297 5.51 -8.73 -8.58
N PRO A 298 5.48 -8.81 -7.24
CA PRO A 298 6.54 -9.45 -6.50
C PRO A 298 6.63 -10.92 -6.87
N ASP A 299 7.84 -11.47 -6.96
CA ASP A 299 8.03 -12.91 -7.25
C ASP A 299 7.47 -13.80 -6.13
N ARG A 300 7.48 -13.28 -4.90
CA ARG A 300 6.95 -13.94 -3.70
C ARG A 300 6.26 -12.91 -2.83
N PHE A 301 5.26 -13.33 -2.06
CA PHE A 301 4.56 -12.43 -1.15
C PHE A 301 5.56 -11.65 -0.27
N PRO A 302 5.52 -10.30 -0.30
CA PRO A 302 6.45 -9.52 0.50
C PRO A 302 6.05 -9.64 1.97
N LEU A 303 7.00 -9.96 2.84
CA LEU A 303 6.75 -10.00 4.29
C LEU A 303 7.03 -8.62 4.92
N PRO A 304 6.25 -8.19 5.92
CA PRO A 304 6.49 -6.93 6.60
C PRO A 304 7.75 -6.94 7.48
N ILE A 305 8.19 -8.12 7.94
CA ILE A 305 9.43 -8.32 8.69
C ILE A 305 10.24 -9.39 7.95
N PRO A 306 11.59 -9.29 7.86
CA PRO A 306 12.36 -10.30 7.16
C PRO A 306 12.30 -11.62 7.91
N ASP A 307 11.87 -12.68 7.22
CA ASP A 307 12.01 -14.06 7.67
C ASP A 307 13.42 -14.52 7.27
N THR A 308 14.38 -14.38 8.18
CA THR A 308 15.81 -14.57 7.93
C THR A 308 16.21 -16.04 7.93
N ASN A 309 15.48 -16.87 8.67
CA ASN A 309 15.73 -18.31 8.77
C ASN A 309 14.75 -19.16 7.94
N HIS A 310 13.86 -18.50 7.19
CA HIS A 310 12.89 -19.09 6.28
C HIS A 310 11.92 -20.05 7.01
N ASN A 311 11.61 -19.76 8.27
CA ASN A 311 10.73 -20.57 9.11
C ASN A 311 9.25 -20.13 9.01
N ARG A 312 8.95 -19.08 8.24
CA ARG A 312 7.62 -18.48 8.06
C ARG A 312 6.96 -18.03 9.35
N LEU A 313 7.72 -17.78 10.41
CA LEU A 313 7.28 -17.15 11.65
C LEU A 313 8.03 -15.83 11.81
N ILE A 314 7.56 -14.97 12.70
CA ILE A 314 8.33 -13.81 13.15
C ILE A 314 8.82 -14.15 14.56
N ASP A 315 10.03 -14.67 14.64
CA ASP A 315 10.62 -15.07 15.92
C ASP A 315 11.21 -13.87 16.70
N ASP A 316 11.69 -14.14 17.92
CA ASP A 316 12.20 -13.08 18.79
C ASP A 316 13.42 -12.40 18.18
N ALA A 317 14.28 -13.14 17.48
CA ALA A 317 15.50 -12.59 16.90
C ALA A 317 15.17 -11.65 15.74
N GLU A 318 14.23 -12.04 14.87
CA GLU A 318 13.77 -11.22 13.74
C GLU A 318 13.05 -9.96 14.22
N TRP A 319 12.13 -10.12 15.18
CA TRP A 319 11.41 -8.99 15.78
C TRP A 319 12.36 -8.00 16.47
N GLU A 320 13.25 -8.49 17.33
CA GLU A 320 14.20 -7.65 18.04
C GLU A 320 15.17 -6.94 17.09
N ALA A 321 15.63 -7.60 16.04
CA ALA A 321 16.50 -6.99 15.04
C ALA A 321 15.81 -5.82 14.32
N GLU A 322 14.54 -6.00 13.93
CA GLU A 322 13.74 -4.97 13.28
C GLU A 322 13.50 -3.77 14.22
N VAL A 323 13.06 -4.03 15.46
CA VAL A 323 12.81 -2.98 16.46
C VAL A 323 14.11 -2.24 16.83
N ARG A 324 15.21 -2.97 17.09
CA ARG A 324 16.49 -2.38 17.52
C ARG A 324 17.10 -1.52 16.41
N SER A 325 17.08 -1.98 15.16
CA SER A 325 17.56 -1.19 14.02
C SER A 325 16.70 0.06 13.80
N SER A 326 15.38 -0.03 14.02
CA SER A 326 14.48 1.12 13.90
C SER A 326 14.72 2.16 14.99
N LEU A 327 14.88 1.73 16.24
CA LEU A 327 15.22 2.60 17.37
C LEU A 327 16.61 3.24 17.24
N ALA A 328 17.54 2.54 16.58
CA ALA A 328 18.87 3.07 16.27
C ALA A 328 18.88 4.03 15.06
N GLY A 329 17.76 4.21 14.35
CA GLY A 329 17.67 5.03 13.14
C GLY A 329 18.40 4.44 11.92
N THR A 330 18.80 3.17 11.97
CA THR A 330 19.53 2.49 10.89
C THR A 330 18.63 1.61 10.02
N ASN A 331 17.36 1.45 10.38
CA ASN A 331 16.41 0.65 9.61
C ASN A 331 16.01 1.39 8.31
N GLU A 332 15.94 0.63 7.22
CA GLU A 332 15.66 1.17 5.89
C GLU A 332 14.15 1.30 5.59
N SER A 333 13.34 0.53 6.32
CA SER A 333 11.92 0.34 6.08
C SER A 333 11.07 1.06 7.11
N TYR A 334 11.45 1.06 8.38
CA TYR A 334 10.64 1.62 9.46
C TYR A 334 11.47 2.55 10.35
N SER A 335 11.09 3.82 10.40
CA SER A 335 11.56 4.77 11.41
C SER A 335 10.75 4.61 12.69
N ALA A 336 11.39 4.66 13.86
CA ALA A 336 10.69 4.56 15.14
C ALA A 336 9.72 5.73 15.33
N GLY A 337 8.64 5.50 16.08
CA GLY A 337 7.49 6.39 16.13
C GLY A 337 6.84 6.51 17.51
N THR A 338 5.75 7.27 17.53
CA THR A 338 4.93 7.55 18.72
C THR A 338 3.46 7.38 18.43
N ILE A 339 2.70 6.92 19.43
CA ILE A 339 1.25 6.83 19.43
C ILE A 339 0.68 7.61 20.61
N THR A 340 -0.38 8.39 20.37
CA THR A 340 -1.23 8.97 21.43
C THR A 340 -2.67 8.51 21.22
N ALA A 341 -3.24 7.83 22.21
CA ALA A 341 -4.60 7.30 22.15
C ALA A 341 -5.16 6.99 23.54
N ALA A 342 -6.49 6.86 23.64
CA ALA A 342 -7.11 6.15 24.76
C ALA A 342 -6.75 4.66 24.66
N MET A 343 -6.04 4.15 25.66
CA MET A 343 -5.24 2.93 25.51
C MET A 343 -5.21 2.10 26.80
N ILE A 344 -5.33 0.78 26.66
CA ILE A 344 -5.02 -0.19 27.73
C ILE A 344 -3.90 -1.12 27.24
N LEU A 345 -2.87 -1.28 28.07
CA LEU A 345 -1.77 -2.23 27.86
C LEU A 345 -2.11 -3.52 28.61
N ASN A 346 -1.87 -4.67 27.97
CA ASN A 346 -2.06 -6.01 28.52
C ASN A 346 -3.39 -6.16 29.26
N PRO A 347 -4.54 -5.94 28.56
CA PRO A 347 -5.85 -6.02 29.18
C PRO A 347 -6.07 -7.42 29.79
N ALA A 348 -6.62 -7.45 31.01
CA ALA A 348 -6.92 -8.68 31.73
C ALA A 348 -8.33 -8.64 32.33
N GLY A 349 -8.93 -9.82 32.54
CA GLY A 349 -10.27 -9.94 33.10
C GLY A 349 -11.37 -9.47 32.14
N ARG A 350 -12.33 -8.67 32.64
CA ARG A 350 -13.42 -8.13 31.80
C ARG A 350 -12.89 -6.96 30.96
N VAL A 351 -12.59 -7.25 29.70
CA VAL A 351 -12.08 -6.28 28.73
C VAL A 351 -13.21 -5.41 28.18
N ALA A 352 -13.00 -4.10 28.17
CA ALA A 352 -13.91 -3.10 27.59
C ALA A 352 -13.09 -1.94 26.99
N TRP A 353 -13.70 -1.19 26.07
CA TRP A 353 -13.03 -0.06 25.43
C TRP A 353 -12.57 1.00 26.44
N PRO A 354 -11.33 1.53 26.32
CA PRO A 354 -10.82 2.56 27.21
C PRO A 354 -11.61 3.88 27.11
N GLY A 355 -11.87 4.51 28.26
CA GLY A 355 -12.42 5.85 28.34
C GLY A 355 -11.36 6.95 28.26
N GLY A 356 -11.77 8.21 28.34
CA GLY A 356 -10.87 9.37 28.15
C GLY A 356 -9.79 9.52 29.22
N SER A 357 -10.00 8.98 30.42
CA SER A 357 -8.96 8.95 31.47
C SER A 357 -7.78 8.03 31.15
N ALA A 358 -7.88 7.19 30.11
CA ALA A 358 -6.84 6.27 29.67
C ALA A 358 -6.02 6.80 28.47
N VAL A 359 -6.14 8.09 28.14
CA VAL A 359 -5.33 8.73 27.10
C VAL A 359 -3.88 8.80 27.55
N GLN A 360 -2.98 8.25 26.75
CA GLN A 360 -1.54 8.21 27.02
C GLN A 360 -0.74 8.25 25.72
N THR A 361 0.50 8.74 25.82
CA THR A 361 1.48 8.71 24.74
C THR A 361 2.51 7.62 25.01
N ARG A 362 2.83 6.84 23.98
CA ARG A 362 3.81 5.75 24.01
C ARG A 362 4.69 5.80 22.76
N THR A 363 5.88 5.23 22.88
CA THR A 363 6.88 5.12 21.82
C THR A 363 7.07 3.67 21.38
N SER A 364 7.77 3.47 20.26
CA SER A 364 8.20 2.14 19.83
C SER A 364 9.07 1.42 20.85
N ALA A 365 9.83 2.15 21.68
CA ALA A 365 10.63 1.55 22.74
C ALA A 365 9.75 0.98 23.85
N ASP A 366 8.67 1.70 24.21
CA ASP A 366 7.75 1.30 25.28
C ASP A 366 6.97 0.02 24.92
N LEU A 367 6.58 -0.13 23.64
CA LEU A 367 5.62 -1.16 23.20
C LEU A 367 6.26 -2.30 22.39
N GLY A 368 7.43 -2.06 21.79
CA GLY A 368 8.05 -2.98 20.84
C GLY A 368 9.08 -3.91 21.47
N GLN A 369 9.67 -3.57 22.62
CA GLN A 369 10.77 -4.35 23.21
C GLN A 369 10.28 -5.55 24.05
N ASN A 370 9.15 -5.39 24.76
CA ASN A 370 8.60 -6.42 25.64
C ASN A 370 7.21 -6.86 25.18
N PRO A 371 6.81 -8.12 25.41
CA PRO A 371 5.48 -8.60 25.07
C PRO A 371 4.36 -7.68 25.58
N THR A 372 3.62 -7.09 24.66
CA THR A 372 2.61 -6.06 24.95
C THR A 372 1.43 -6.20 24.00
N HIS A 373 0.24 -6.40 24.56
CA HIS A 373 -1.04 -6.39 23.84
C HIS A 373 -1.75 -5.06 24.07
N LEU A 374 -2.42 -4.51 23.06
CA LEU A 374 -3.05 -3.19 23.13
C LEU A 374 -4.53 -3.23 22.80
N LEU A 375 -5.30 -2.45 23.54
CA LEU A 375 -6.65 -2.06 23.19
C LEU A 375 -6.71 -0.54 23.01
N LEU A 376 -7.07 -0.07 21.81
CA LEU A 376 -7.03 1.34 21.41
C LEU A 376 -8.43 1.85 21.01
N ASP A 377 -8.91 2.91 21.65
CA ASP A 377 -10.21 3.51 21.31
C ASP A 377 -10.08 4.93 20.75
N GLY A 378 -10.11 5.03 19.42
CA GLY A 378 -10.12 6.29 18.68
C GLY A 378 -11.45 7.05 18.73
N SER A 379 -12.50 6.48 19.31
CA SER A 379 -13.82 7.15 19.39
C SER A 379 -13.88 8.21 20.49
N VAL A 380 -12.99 8.12 21.49
CA VAL A 380 -12.87 9.07 22.60
C VAL A 380 -11.87 10.19 22.26
N THR A 381 -10.71 9.79 21.74
CA THR A 381 -9.67 10.69 21.26
C THR A 381 -9.05 10.03 20.03
N PRO A 382 -8.96 10.73 18.89
CA PRO A 382 -8.39 10.13 17.69
C PRO A 382 -7.01 9.52 17.96
N ILE A 383 -6.77 8.32 17.43
CA ILE A 383 -5.48 7.64 17.51
C ILE A 383 -4.49 8.44 16.66
N GLU A 384 -3.57 9.14 17.31
CA GLU A 384 -2.57 9.96 16.63
C GLU A 384 -1.26 9.17 16.49
N LEU A 385 -0.79 9.01 15.26
CA LEU A 385 0.40 8.23 14.92
C LEU A 385 1.43 9.06 14.16
N SER A 386 2.70 8.89 14.51
CA SER A 386 3.85 9.40 13.77
C SER A 386 4.94 8.33 13.74
N GLY A 387 5.58 8.12 12.58
CA GLY A 387 6.57 7.05 12.39
C GLY A 387 5.97 5.65 12.51
N THR A 388 6.79 4.64 12.78
CA THR A 388 6.34 3.25 13.01
C THR A 388 6.32 2.94 14.50
N VAL A 389 5.13 2.64 15.02
CA VAL A 389 4.90 2.14 16.38
C VAL A 389 4.89 0.62 16.36
N PHE A 390 5.90 0.02 16.98
CA PHE A 390 6.05 -1.43 17.10
C PHE A 390 5.33 -1.91 18.36
N VAL A 391 4.56 -2.99 18.23
CA VAL A 391 3.83 -3.62 19.34
C VAL A 391 4.17 -5.11 19.35
N ASN A 392 4.86 -5.57 20.39
CA ASN A 392 5.26 -6.98 20.53
C ASN A 392 4.10 -7.83 21.05
N GLY A 393 2.99 -7.87 20.31
CA GLY A 393 1.78 -8.59 20.70
C GLY A 393 0.62 -8.26 19.78
N ASP A 394 -0.59 -8.47 20.27
CA ASP A 394 -1.83 -8.24 19.52
C ASP A 394 -2.36 -6.81 19.73
N VAL A 395 -3.09 -6.30 18.74
CA VAL A 395 -3.74 -4.99 18.82
C VAL A 395 -5.21 -5.08 18.46
N VAL A 396 -6.08 -4.54 19.30
CA VAL A 396 -7.51 -4.33 19.00
C VAL A 396 -7.80 -2.84 18.94
N LEU A 397 -8.48 -2.38 17.88
CA LEU A 397 -8.70 -0.95 17.66
C LEU A 397 -10.01 -0.60 16.95
N ARG A 398 -10.44 0.65 17.14
CA ARG A 398 -11.56 1.30 16.43
C ARG A 398 -11.42 2.82 16.46
N GLY A 399 -12.31 3.52 15.74
CA GLY A 399 -12.59 4.94 15.93
C GLY A 399 -11.89 5.85 14.92
N LEU A 400 -11.44 7.01 15.37
CA LEU A 400 -10.80 8.00 14.51
C LEU A 400 -9.27 7.87 14.54
N VAL A 401 -8.61 8.22 13.45
CA VAL A 401 -7.14 8.18 13.32
C VAL A 401 -6.62 9.47 12.69
N ARG A 402 -5.46 9.94 13.18
CA ARG A 402 -4.74 11.13 12.67
C ARG A 402 -3.26 10.85 12.48
N GLY A 403 -2.62 11.73 11.71
CA GLY A 403 -1.17 11.72 11.51
C GLY A 403 -0.73 10.84 10.34
N HIS A 404 0.57 10.58 10.31
CA HIS A 404 1.26 9.82 9.27
C HIS A 404 2.11 8.77 9.94
N GLY A 405 1.64 7.52 9.97
CA GLY A 405 2.33 6.49 10.72
C GLY A 405 1.90 5.06 10.39
N THR A 406 2.69 4.15 10.94
CA THR A 406 2.51 2.71 10.82
C THR A 406 2.31 2.13 12.21
N LEU A 407 1.27 1.34 12.40
CA LEU A 407 1.10 0.50 13.59
C LEU A 407 1.43 -0.93 13.20
N LEU A 408 2.56 -1.43 13.69
CA LEU A 408 3.08 -2.76 13.37
C LEU A 408 2.96 -3.65 14.61
N ALA A 409 1.99 -4.56 14.58
CA ALA A 409 1.80 -5.58 15.60
C ALA A 409 2.57 -6.84 15.22
N ARG A 410 3.35 -7.42 16.14
CA ARG A 410 3.99 -8.73 15.93
C ARG A 410 2.93 -9.83 15.78
N GLY A 411 1.88 -9.75 16.59
CA GLY A 411 0.77 -10.69 16.61
C GLY A 411 -0.34 -10.28 15.66
N ASN A 412 -1.58 -10.53 16.10
CA ASN A 412 -2.79 -10.24 15.34
C ASN A 412 -3.24 -8.78 15.49
N LEU A 413 -3.98 -8.30 14.50
CA LEU A 413 -4.62 -6.99 14.52
C LEU A 413 -6.13 -7.13 14.28
N TYR A 414 -6.93 -6.55 15.15
CA TYR A 414 -8.39 -6.63 15.13
C TYR A 414 -9.01 -5.24 14.96
N VAL A 415 -9.68 -5.00 13.82
CA VAL A 415 -10.45 -3.78 13.56
C VAL A 415 -11.92 -4.02 13.92
N MET A 416 -12.30 -3.62 15.13
CA MET A 416 -13.58 -3.97 15.76
C MET A 416 -14.60 -2.84 15.66
N GLY A 417 -14.66 -2.12 14.54
CA GLY A 417 -15.56 -0.99 14.31
C GLY A 417 -15.15 -0.16 13.10
N ASP A 418 -15.82 0.98 12.89
CA ASP A 418 -15.35 1.96 11.91
C ASP A 418 -13.97 2.47 12.34
N LEU A 419 -13.06 2.62 11.38
CA LEU A 419 -11.73 3.17 11.55
C LEU A 419 -11.48 4.22 10.47
N THR A 420 -11.65 5.50 10.78
CA THR A 420 -11.65 6.54 9.74
C THR A 420 -10.70 7.68 10.06
N TYR A 421 -10.18 8.32 9.02
CA TYR A 421 -9.38 9.52 9.17
C TYR A 421 -10.15 10.68 9.74
N ASP A 422 -9.43 11.42 10.56
CA ASP A 422 -9.83 12.71 11.10
C ASP A 422 -8.79 13.74 10.66
N CYS A 423 -9.27 14.86 10.12
CA CYS A 423 -8.43 15.93 9.59
C CYS A 423 -8.40 17.14 10.53
N GLY A 424 -8.95 17.01 11.73
CA GLY A 424 -8.88 18.03 12.77
C GLY A 424 -7.51 18.13 13.41
N THR A 425 -7.24 19.26 14.05
CA THR A 425 -5.98 19.55 14.77
C THR A 425 -6.17 19.69 16.29
N GLY A 426 -7.41 19.58 16.79
CA GLY A 426 -7.74 19.64 18.22
C GLY A 426 -8.69 18.51 18.64
N ASN A 427 -9.23 18.55 19.85
CA ASN A 427 -10.05 17.45 20.40
C ASN A 427 -11.39 17.23 19.67
N THR A 428 -11.81 18.18 18.83
CA THR A 428 -13.02 18.05 18.01
C THR A 428 -12.71 17.27 16.74
N PRO A 429 -13.43 16.16 16.46
CA PRO A 429 -13.35 15.47 15.19
C PRO A 429 -13.76 16.35 14.01
N ILE A 430 -12.99 16.31 12.92
CA ILE A 430 -13.31 17.00 11.66
C ILE A 430 -13.23 15.99 10.51
N PRO A 431 -14.34 15.78 9.76
CA PRO A 431 -14.32 14.93 8.59
C PRO A 431 -13.28 15.38 7.56
N CYS A 432 -12.57 14.43 6.97
CA CYS A 432 -11.60 14.71 5.94
C CYS A 432 -12.23 15.06 4.58
N ASP A 433 -11.59 15.98 3.86
CA ASP A 433 -11.90 16.29 2.47
C ASP A 433 -11.11 15.37 1.52
N TYR A 434 -11.79 14.35 0.99
CA TYR A 434 -11.20 13.38 0.06
C TYR A 434 -11.02 13.93 -1.35
N SER A 435 -11.49 15.15 -1.65
CA SER A 435 -11.21 15.81 -2.93
C SER A 435 -9.76 16.24 -3.06
N ASN A 436 -9.05 16.38 -1.94
CA ASN A 436 -7.62 16.65 -1.90
C ASN A 436 -6.86 15.56 -1.13
N PRO A 437 -6.59 14.39 -1.75
CA PRO A 437 -5.89 13.29 -1.11
C PRO A 437 -4.55 13.66 -0.51
N SER A 438 -3.85 14.69 -1.01
CA SER A 438 -2.53 15.08 -0.48
C SER A 438 -2.56 15.55 0.99
N ARG A 439 -3.73 15.94 1.51
CA ARG A 439 -3.92 16.43 2.89
C ARG A 439 -4.48 15.39 3.85
N LEU A 440 -4.84 14.21 3.35
CA LEU A 440 -5.38 13.15 4.18
C LEU A 440 -4.26 12.53 5.05
N PRO A 441 -4.58 12.10 6.28
CA PRO A 441 -3.73 11.21 7.06
C PRO A 441 -3.29 9.97 6.27
N GLN A 442 -2.26 9.31 6.77
CA GLN A 442 -1.77 8.04 6.22
C GLN A 442 -1.57 7.04 7.36
N LEU A 443 -2.43 6.02 7.37
CA LEU A 443 -2.33 4.91 8.31
C LEU A 443 -1.88 3.66 7.57
N ASN A 444 -0.85 2.99 8.11
CA ASN A 444 -0.53 1.62 7.75
C ASN A 444 -0.77 0.72 8.97
N LEU A 445 -1.71 -0.21 8.87
CA LEU A 445 -1.94 -1.26 9.86
C LEU A 445 -1.25 -2.53 9.37
N ILE A 446 -0.23 -2.95 10.10
CA ILE A 446 0.59 -4.11 9.74
C ILE A 446 0.51 -5.15 10.86
N ALA A 447 0.15 -6.38 10.51
CA ALA A 447 0.14 -7.53 11.40
C ALA A 447 1.20 -8.55 10.95
N GLY A 448 2.09 -8.92 11.87
CA GLY A 448 2.98 -10.07 11.72
C GLY A 448 2.22 -11.39 11.82
N GLY A 449 1.09 -11.41 12.52
CA GLY A 449 0.10 -12.49 12.55
C GLY A 449 -0.96 -12.32 11.47
N ASN A 450 -2.23 -12.36 11.87
CA ASN A 450 -3.41 -12.17 11.03
C ASN A 450 -4.03 -10.79 11.26
N LEU A 451 -4.77 -10.27 10.28
CA LEU A 451 -5.57 -9.07 10.44
C LEU A 451 -7.05 -9.37 10.20
N LEU A 452 -7.90 -8.97 11.15
CA LEU A 452 -9.30 -9.33 11.16
C LEU A 452 -10.19 -8.08 11.22
N VAL A 453 -11.24 -8.07 10.40
CA VAL A 453 -12.17 -6.94 10.28
C VAL A 453 -13.61 -7.43 10.41
N GLY A 454 -14.40 -6.76 11.25
CA GLY A 454 -15.83 -7.03 11.38
C GLY A 454 -16.17 -8.32 12.14
N ASP A 455 -17.23 -9.01 11.72
CA ASP A 455 -17.91 -10.06 12.50
C ASP A 455 -17.50 -11.49 12.13
N PHE A 456 -16.21 -11.81 12.10
CA PHE A 456 -15.72 -13.17 11.85
C PHE A 456 -16.05 -14.17 12.99
N MET A 457 -16.80 -13.72 13.99
CA MET A 457 -17.02 -14.38 15.27
C MET A 457 -18.41 -14.98 15.41
N SER A 458 -19.39 -14.50 14.64
CA SER A 458 -20.73 -15.10 14.64
C SER A 458 -20.71 -16.45 13.93
N VAL A 459 -21.39 -17.44 14.48
CA VAL A 459 -21.69 -18.70 13.79
C VAL A 459 -22.52 -18.44 12.54
N GLN A 460 -22.32 -19.25 11.51
CA GLN A 460 -23.20 -19.28 10.36
C GLN A 460 -24.32 -20.28 10.61
N SER A 461 -25.46 -19.77 11.08
CA SER A 461 -26.71 -20.36 10.66
C SER A 461 -26.92 -20.01 9.18
N ASP A 462 -27.89 -20.61 8.51
CA ASP A 462 -28.50 -19.95 7.35
C ASP A 462 -28.63 -18.45 7.69
N ILE A 463 -27.83 -17.59 7.04
CA ILE A 463 -27.69 -16.16 7.40
C ILE A 463 -29.04 -15.43 7.41
N GLU A 464 -30.10 -16.10 6.98
CA GLU A 464 -31.50 -15.72 7.06
C GLU A 464 -32.13 -15.80 8.47
N SER A 465 -31.62 -16.60 9.41
CA SER A 465 -32.29 -16.93 10.69
C SER A 465 -31.86 -16.15 11.94
N LEU A 466 -30.64 -15.59 12.02
CA LEU A 466 -30.23 -14.80 13.19
C LEU A 466 -30.85 -13.41 13.17
N THR A 467 -31.42 -13.00 14.30
CA THR A 467 -31.83 -11.60 14.54
C THR A 467 -30.62 -10.72 14.80
N GLU A 468 -30.77 -9.40 14.59
CA GLU A 468 -29.72 -8.43 14.90
C GLU A 468 -29.25 -8.51 16.37
N GLU A 469 -30.17 -8.74 17.31
CA GLU A 469 -29.85 -8.94 18.72
C GLU A 469 -29.02 -10.21 18.96
N GLN A 470 -29.39 -11.33 18.31
CA GLN A 470 -28.63 -12.57 18.39
C GLN A 470 -27.24 -12.42 17.78
N MET A 471 -27.11 -11.66 16.70
CA MET A 471 -25.83 -11.37 16.07
C MET A 471 -24.92 -10.53 16.97
N LEU A 472 -25.45 -9.62 17.79
CA LEU A 472 -24.65 -8.83 18.73
C LEU A 472 -24.32 -9.59 20.03
N SER A 473 -24.96 -10.73 20.25
CA SER A 473 -24.80 -11.53 21.46
C SER A 473 -23.62 -12.51 21.38
N THR A 474 -22.96 -12.74 22.51
CA THR A 474 -21.96 -13.81 22.64
C THR A 474 -22.57 -15.21 22.60
N ARG A 475 -23.91 -15.35 22.67
CA ARG A 475 -24.61 -16.64 22.52
C ARG A 475 -24.46 -17.22 21.12
N SER A 476 -24.25 -16.37 20.12
CA SER A 476 -24.06 -16.77 18.73
C SER A 476 -22.58 -16.83 18.34
N ASN A 477 -21.67 -16.88 19.32
CA ASN A 477 -20.26 -17.01 19.05
C ASN A 477 -19.97 -18.34 18.36
N GLN A 478 -19.13 -18.28 17.34
CA GLN A 478 -18.60 -19.41 16.61
C GLN A 478 -17.87 -20.35 17.59
N PRO A 479 -18.39 -21.56 17.82
CA PRO A 479 -17.67 -22.60 18.55
C PRO A 479 -16.49 -23.13 17.74
N THR A 480 -15.55 -23.82 18.39
CA THR A 480 -14.44 -24.47 17.70
C THR A 480 -14.93 -25.69 16.93
N ILE A 481 -14.18 -26.15 15.92
CA ILE A 481 -14.56 -27.33 15.15
C ILE A 481 -14.50 -28.57 16.06
N GLY A 482 -13.46 -28.67 16.91
CA GLY A 482 -13.35 -29.74 17.88
C GLY A 482 -14.57 -29.86 18.80
N PHE A 483 -15.00 -28.74 19.40
CA PHE A 483 -16.15 -28.72 20.30
C PHE A 483 -17.42 -29.24 19.61
N CYS A 484 -17.76 -28.74 18.41
CA CYS A 484 -18.98 -29.17 17.72
C CYS A 484 -18.90 -30.56 17.10
N ARG A 485 -17.70 -31.08 16.83
CA ARG A 485 -17.53 -32.47 16.44
C ARG A 485 -17.79 -33.42 17.61
N GLU A 486 -17.39 -33.03 18.81
CA GLU A 486 -17.58 -33.81 20.03
C GLU A 486 -19.00 -33.66 20.60
N ASN A 487 -19.61 -32.50 20.39
CA ASN A 487 -20.93 -32.15 20.91
C ASN A 487 -21.89 -31.70 19.78
N PRO A 488 -22.20 -32.57 18.80
CA PRO A 488 -22.98 -32.19 17.61
C PRO A 488 -24.43 -31.78 17.92
N SER A 489 -24.95 -32.12 19.10
CA SER A 489 -26.28 -31.76 19.58
C SER A 489 -26.31 -30.50 20.46
N ASP A 490 -25.16 -29.89 20.74
CA ASP A 490 -25.10 -28.67 21.55
C ASP A 490 -25.77 -27.49 20.83
N ALA A 491 -26.53 -26.68 21.57
CA ALA A 491 -27.25 -25.54 21.02
C ALA A 491 -26.31 -24.47 20.43
N ALA A 492 -25.07 -24.34 20.89
CA ALA A 492 -24.08 -23.43 20.30
C ALA A 492 -23.58 -23.92 18.93
N CYS A 493 -23.76 -25.21 18.64
CA CYS A 493 -23.46 -25.80 17.34
C CYS A 493 -24.68 -25.78 16.40
N TYR A 494 -25.84 -25.27 16.84
CA TYR A 494 -27.14 -25.35 16.17
C TYR A 494 -27.77 -23.95 15.99
N PRO A 495 -28.42 -23.66 14.85
CA PRO A 495 -29.87 -23.71 14.91
C PRO A 495 -30.52 -24.30 13.63
N GLU A 496 -31.23 -25.39 13.87
CA GLU A 496 -32.39 -25.97 13.17
C GLU A 496 -32.26 -26.88 11.94
N GLU A 497 -31.32 -26.74 10.98
CA GLU A 497 -31.30 -27.74 9.88
C GLU A 497 -29.93 -28.23 9.37
N ARG A 498 -28.84 -27.46 9.50
CA ARG A 498 -27.48 -27.89 9.10
C ARG A 498 -26.38 -27.18 9.93
N PRO A 499 -25.80 -27.80 10.96
CA PRO A 499 -24.77 -27.15 11.79
C PRO A 499 -23.48 -26.94 10.97
N ARG A 500 -23.14 -25.69 10.68
CA ARG A 500 -22.00 -25.32 9.84
C ARG A 500 -21.17 -24.25 10.54
N PRO A 501 -19.83 -24.27 10.39
CA PRO A 501 -19.00 -23.17 10.83
C PRO A 501 -19.29 -21.94 9.97
N ASN A 502 -18.91 -20.78 10.48
CA ASN A 502 -18.93 -19.55 9.71
C ASN A 502 -17.91 -19.56 8.57
N LEU A 503 -18.01 -18.56 7.71
CA LEU A 503 -17.10 -18.47 6.58
C LEU A 503 -15.64 -18.35 7.03
N ALA A 504 -15.34 -17.58 8.08
CA ALA A 504 -13.95 -17.44 8.53
C ALA A 504 -13.29 -18.80 8.88
N LEU A 505 -13.99 -19.67 9.61
CA LEU A 505 -13.52 -21.03 9.89
C LEU A 505 -13.46 -21.91 8.64
N THR A 506 -14.42 -21.74 7.73
CA THR A 506 -14.45 -22.46 6.45
C THR A 506 -13.21 -22.12 5.62
N GLU A 507 -12.87 -20.84 5.50
CA GLU A 507 -11.70 -20.34 4.77
C GLU A 507 -10.40 -20.78 5.45
N ILE A 508 -10.32 -20.73 6.78
CA ILE A 508 -9.20 -21.30 7.56
C ILE A 508 -8.96 -22.77 7.15
N ALA A 509 -10.03 -23.57 7.09
CA ALA A 509 -9.93 -24.98 6.72
C ALA A 509 -9.57 -25.20 5.24
N ASN A 510 -10.02 -24.31 4.34
CA ASN A 510 -9.67 -24.34 2.92
C ASN A 510 -8.19 -23.97 2.69
N PHE A 511 -7.71 -22.92 3.35
CA PHE A 511 -6.29 -22.51 3.31
C PHE A 511 -5.40 -23.61 3.89
N ASN A 512 -5.79 -24.22 5.02
CA ASN A 512 -5.08 -25.37 5.57
C ASN A 512 -5.00 -26.53 4.57
N ARG A 513 -6.10 -26.85 3.86
CA ARG A 513 -6.08 -27.86 2.78
C ARG A 513 -5.09 -27.48 1.69
N ARG A 514 -5.07 -26.22 1.25
CA ARG A 514 -4.14 -25.73 0.21
C ARG A 514 -2.68 -25.86 0.63
N GLU A 515 -2.36 -25.48 1.86
CA GLU A 515 -1.01 -25.58 2.42
C GLU A 515 -0.54 -27.04 2.53
N LEU A 516 -1.45 -27.97 2.83
CA LEU A 516 -1.19 -29.41 2.74
C LEU A 516 -0.94 -29.85 1.30
N GLN A 517 -1.69 -29.37 0.31
CA GLN A 517 -1.46 -29.68 -1.10
C GLN A 517 -0.08 -29.22 -1.56
N HIS A 518 0.39 -28.04 -1.12
CA HIS A 518 1.74 -27.56 -1.42
C HIS A 518 2.80 -28.48 -0.84
N TYR A 519 2.69 -28.85 0.44
CA TYR A 519 3.61 -29.80 1.07
C TYR A 519 3.64 -31.17 0.40
N LEU A 520 2.49 -31.67 -0.03
CA LEU A 520 2.41 -32.96 -0.70
C LEU A 520 3.01 -32.94 -2.12
N ARG A 521 3.09 -31.76 -2.75
CA ARG A 521 3.80 -31.56 -4.03
C ARG A 521 5.29 -31.36 -3.85
N ASP A 522 5.68 -30.70 -2.77
CA ASP A 522 7.06 -30.41 -2.40
C ASP A 522 7.23 -30.58 -0.89
N ASN A 523 7.86 -31.69 -0.47
CA ASN A 523 8.05 -31.98 0.94
C ASN A 523 9.10 -31.05 1.61
N THR A 524 9.80 -30.19 0.86
CA THR A 524 10.67 -29.16 1.41
C THR A 524 9.89 -27.90 1.79
N TYR A 525 8.69 -27.73 1.24
CA TYR A 525 7.78 -26.64 1.58
C TYR A 525 7.45 -26.63 3.08
N ARG A 526 7.39 -25.45 3.67
CA ARG A 526 6.95 -25.26 5.06
C ARG A 526 5.50 -24.78 5.07
N PRO A 527 4.53 -25.58 5.52
CA PRO A 527 3.14 -25.15 5.59
C PRO A 527 2.94 -23.97 6.54
N ARG A 528 2.03 -23.09 6.19
CA ARG A 528 1.45 -22.09 7.08
C ARG A 528 0.03 -22.53 7.43
N LEU A 529 -0.19 -22.92 8.68
CA LEU A 529 -1.45 -23.51 9.12
C LEU A 529 -2.13 -22.61 10.14
N TYR A 530 -3.44 -22.43 9.96
CA TYR A 530 -4.28 -21.57 10.77
C TYR A 530 -5.10 -22.38 11.78
N THR A 531 -5.28 -21.82 12.97
CA THR A 531 -6.15 -22.37 14.01
C THR A 531 -7.09 -21.30 14.57
N PHE A 532 -8.23 -21.72 15.10
CA PHE A 532 -9.24 -20.83 15.65
C PHE A 532 -9.63 -21.27 17.07
N ALA A 533 -9.16 -20.55 18.09
CA ALA A 533 -9.49 -20.75 19.50
C ALA A 533 -9.22 -22.17 20.05
N GLU A 534 -8.46 -23.00 19.32
CA GLU A 534 -8.10 -24.36 19.71
C GLU A 534 -6.74 -24.76 19.13
N ASP A 535 -6.14 -25.81 19.70
CA ASP A 535 -4.82 -26.30 19.29
C ASP A 535 -4.80 -27.21 18.07
N ARG A 536 -5.96 -27.72 17.69
CA ARG A 536 -6.09 -28.70 16.60
C ARG A 536 -6.21 -27.99 15.26
N ILE A 537 -5.43 -28.45 14.30
CA ILE A 537 -5.50 -27.97 12.91
C ILE A 537 -6.54 -28.81 12.17
N TYR A 538 -7.58 -28.13 11.68
CA TYR A 538 -8.61 -28.69 10.83
C TYR A 538 -8.44 -28.24 9.39
N PHE A 539 -8.76 -29.12 8.45
CA PHE A 539 -8.78 -28.83 7.03
C PHE A 539 -10.02 -29.42 6.37
N ALA A 540 -10.48 -28.81 5.28
CA ALA A 540 -11.58 -29.33 4.47
C ALA A 540 -11.11 -30.60 3.74
N THR A 541 -11.83 -31.72 3.87
CA THR A 541 -11.44 -32.96 3.18
C THR A 541 -11.78 -32.95 1.70
N GLY A 542 -12.87 -32.27 1.33
CA GLY A 542 -13.34 -32.12 -0.03
C GLY A 542 -12.95 -30.79 -0.66
N CYS A 543 -13.52 -30.54 -1.84
CA CYS A 543 -13.21 -29.35 -2.63
C CYS A 543 -14.25 -28.23 -2.51
N SER A 544 -15.38 -28.46 -1.83
CA SER A 544 -16.40 -27.43 -1.68
C SER A 544 -15.88 -26.25 -0.86
N HIS A 545 -16.01 -25.05 -1.42
CA HIS A 545 -15.69 -23.79 -0.73
C HIS A 545 -16.86 -23.29 0.13
N GLN A 546 -18.01 -23.98 0.11
CA GLN A 546 -19.12 -23.66 1.00
C GLN A 546 -18.86 -24.26 2.40
N PRO A 547 -19.42 -23.65 3.46
CA PRO A 547 -19.39 -24.23 4.79
C PRO A 547 -20.00 -25.63 4.83
N GLN A 548 -19.22 -26.58 5.34
CA GLN A 548 -19.62 -27.99 5.48
C GLN A 548 -20.05 -28.29 6.91
N ARG A 549 -20.63 -29.47 7.16
CA ARG A 549 -20.94 -29.86 8.54
C ARG A 549 -19.64 -30.04 9.34
N TYR A 550 -19.66 -29.71 10.63
CA TYR A 550 -18.47 -29.83 11.49
C TYR A 550 -17.80 -31.22 11.41
N GLY A 551 -18.58 -32.30 11.28
CA GLY A 551 -18.06 -33.67 11.15
C GLY A 551 -17.31 -33.98 9.85
N GLU A 552 -17.40 -33.12 8.83
CA GLU A 552 -16.76 -33.31 7.53
C GLU A 552 -15.33 -32.75 7.49
N TYR A 553 -14.93 -31.95 8.48
CA TYR A 553 -13.56 -31.45 8.59
C TYR A 553 -12.65 -32.49 9.23
N SER A 554 -11.46 -32.67 8.67
CA SER A 554 -10.47 -33.63 9.20
C SER A 554 -9.31 -32.92 9.88
N THR A 555 -8.62 -33.64 10.76
CA THR A 555 -7.37 -33.21 11.37
C THR A 555 -6.19 -33.86 10.67
N ILE A 556 -5.00 -33.26 10.77
CA ILE A 556 -3.77 -33.82 10.21
C ILE A 556 -3.38 -35.06 11.03
N ALA A 557 -3.66 -36.24 10.48
CA ALA A 557 -3.40 -37.53 11.11
C ALA A 557 -3.16 -38.61 10.04
N ALA A 558 -2.56 -39.72 10.44
CA ALA A 558 -2.42 -40.89 9.58
C ALA A 558 -3.81 -41.36 9.09
N GLY A 559 -3.95 -41.66 7.81
CA GLY A 559 -5.24 -42.05 7.22
C GLY A 559 -6.13 -40.88 6.79
N ALA A 560 -5.77 -39.62 7.11
CA ALA A 560 -6.54 -38.47 6.66
C ALA A 560 -6.41 -38.27 5.14
N ARG A 561 -7.55 -38.10 4.45
CA ARG A 561 -7.62 -37.84 3.00
C ARG A 561 -7.49 -36.35 2.72
N VAL A 562 -6.56 -35.97 1.85
CA VAL A 562 -6.36 -34.62 1.32
C VAL A 562 -6.72 -34.63 -0.16
N SER A 563 -7.75 -33.89 -0.55
CA SER A 563 -8.16 -33.74 -1.94
C SER A 563 -7.40 -32.61 -2.64
N PHE A 564 -7.00 -32.83 -3.89
CA PHE A 564 -6.44 -31.83 -4.80
C PHE A 564 -7.56 -31.27 -5.65
N CYS A 565 -7.79 -29.96 -5.54
CA CYS A 565 -9.01 -29.33 -6.01
C CYS A 565 -8.74 -28.31 -7.12
N ARG A 566 -9.72 -28.15 -8.01
CA ARG A 566 -9.85 -27.02 -8.93
C ARG A 566 -11.29 -26.51 -8.83
N GLY A 567 -11.47 -25.40 -8.14
CA GLY A 567 -12.78 -25.04 -7.62
C GLY A 567 -13.31 -26.17 -6.73
N ASP A 568 -14.61 -26.43 -6.83
CA ASP A 568 -15.33 -27.49 -6.13
C ASP A 568 -15.12 -28.87 -6.79
N THR A 569 -14.34 -28.95 -7.87
CA THR A 569 -14.00 -30.22 -8.55
C THR A 569 -12.77 -30.86 -7.92
N GLU A 570 -12.91 -32.12 -7.48
CA GLU A 570 -11.77 -32.96 -7.07
C GLU A 570 -11.05 -33.53 -8.30
N LEU A 571 -9.75 -33.25 -8.41
CA LEU A 571 -8.89 -33.79 -9.46
C LEU A 571 -8.26 -35.12 -9.04
N SER A 572 -7.83 -35.20 -7.78
CA SER A 572 -7.24 -36.39 -7.17
C SER A 572 -7.30 -36.28 -5.66
N SER A 573 -6.90 -37.32 -4.95
CA SER A 573 -6.73 -37.27 -3.50
C SER A 573 -5.56 -38.13 -3.06
N THR A 574 -5.05 -37.86 -1.87
CA THR A 574 -3.95 -38.60 -1.24
C THR A 574 -4.25 -38.80 0.23
N THR A 575 -3.89 -39.96 0.76
CA THR A 575 -4.02 -40.27 2.18
C THR A 575 -2.70 -40.03 2.88
N LEU A 576 -2.72 -39.29 3.99
CA LEU A 576 -1.52 -39.02 4.78
C LEU A 576 -0.99 -40.28 5.46
N THR A 577 0.31 -40.53 5.34
CA THR A 577 1.00 -41.52 6.18
C THR A 577 1.26 -40.96 7.57
N ALA A 578 1.56 -41.83 8.54
CA ALA A 578 1.95 -41.40 9.88
C ALA A 578 3.22 -40.52 9.86
N GLU A 579 4.17 -40.82 8.97
CA GLU A 579 5.39 -40.00 8.81
C GLU A 579 5.07 -38.60 8.27
N GLN A 580 4.25 -38.52 7.22
CA GLN A 580 3.83 -37.24 6.66
C GLN A 580 3.10 -36.39 7.68
N ALA A 581 2.13 -36.96 8.40
CA ALA A 581 1.38 -36.22 9.42
C ALA A 581 2.31 -35.67 10.52
N ARG A 582 3.27 -36.46 11.01
CA ARG A 582 4.27 -36.01 11.99
C ARG A 582 5.16 -34.90 11.44
N SER A 583 5.69 -35.08 10.22
CA SER A 583 6.58 -34.10 9.58
C SER A 583 5.87 -32.76 9.32
N ILE A 584 4.63 -32.80 8.84
CA ILE A 584 3.80 -31.61 8.61
C ILE A 584 3.62 -30.84 9.92
N LEU A 585 3.15 -31.51 10.97
CA LEU A 585 2.89 -30.87 12.27
C LEU A 585 4.16 -30.33 12.92
N ALA A 586 5.31 -31.01 12.75
CA ALA A 586 6.58 -30.57 13.32
C ALA A 586 7.19 -29.36 12.60
N ARG A 587 6.85 -29.14 11.33
CA ARG A 587 7.45 -28.10 10.48
C ARG A 587 6.55 -26.90 10.25
N ALA A 588 5.23 -27.06 10.35
CA ALA A 588 4.31 -25.99 10.01
C ALA A 588 4.53 -24.73 10.87
N ALA A 589 4.52 -23.56 10.23
CA ALA A 589 4.29 -22.31 10.92
C ALA A 589 2.81 -22.24 11.29
N ARG A 590 2.51 -22.07 12.58
CA ARG A 590 1.14 -22.09 13.08
C ARG A 590 0.69 -20.68 13.48
N TYR A 591 -0.48 -20.29 13.01
CA TYR A 591 -1.08 -18.99 13.27
C TYR A 591 -2.44 -19.13 13.93
N GLU A 592 -2.59 -18.59 15.13
CA GLU A 592 -3.88 -18.52 15.81
C GLU A 592 -4.61 -17.25 15.37
N VAL A 593 -5.88 -17.40 14.96
CA VAL A 593 -6.71 -16.29 14.45
C VAL A 593 -7.30 -15.46 15.60
N THR A 594 -7.58 -16.10 16.73
CA THR A 594 -7.85 -15.43 18.02
C THR A 594 -6.66 -15.66 18.94
N SER A 595 -6.57 -14.97 20.08
CA SER A 595 -5.54 -15.24 21.08
C SER A 595 -6.15 -15.49 22.44
N SER A 596 -5.35 -15.99 23.39
CA SER A 596 -5.82 -16.24 24.76
C SER A 596 -6.36 -14.98 25.45
N ILE A 597 -5.74 -13.82 25.18
CA ILE A 597 -6.16 -12.51 25.70
C ILE A 597 -7.39 -11.99 24.93
N PHE A 598 -7.31 -12.02 23.60
CA PHE A 598 -8.39 -11.58 22.72
C PHE A 598 -9.11 -12.80 22.14
N ASN A 599 -9.78 -13.53 23.02
CA ASN A 599 -10.60 -14.67 22.62
C ASN A 599 -11.90 -14.21 21.96
N ASN A 600 -12.64 -15.17 21.40
CA ASN A 600 -13.86 -14.92 20.65
C ASN A 600 -14.92 -14.12 21.45
N ALA A 601 -15.08 -14.41 22.75
CA ALA A 601 -16.05 -13.71 23.60
C ALA A 601 -15.64 -12.25 23.87
N VAL A 602 -14.36 -11.99 24.11
CA VAL A 602 -13.84 -10.63 24.31
C VAL A 602 -14.03 -9.80 23.04
N LEU A 603 -13.56 -10.32 21.91
CA LEU A 603 -13.65 -9.62 20.63
C LEU A 603 -15.10 -9.37 20.22
N LYS A 604 -16.01 -10.34 20.48
CA LYS A 604 -17.44 -10.18 20.19
C LYS A 604 -18.05 -9.03 20.97
N ASN A 605 -17.77 -8.94 22.27
CA ASN A 605 -18.27 -7.85 23.12
C ASN A 605 -17.76 -6.49 22.65
N LEU A 606 -16.48 -6.40 22.25
CA LEU A 606 -15.89 -5.17 21.74
C LEU A 606 -16.52 -4.77 20.40
N TRP A 607 -16.69 -5.72 19.47
CA TRP A 607 -17.38 -5.49 18.20
C TRP A 607 -18.83 -5.06 18.42
N ALA A 608 -19.60 -5.77 19.24
CA ALA A 608 -20.99 -5.44 19.53
C ALA A 608 -21.14 -4.04 20.15
N SER A 609 -20.22 -3.64 21.03
CA SER A 609 -20.16 -2.28 21.57
C SER A 609 -19.99 -1.23 20.46
N SER A 610 -19.08 -1.45 19.50
CA SER A 610 -18.87 -0.55 18.38
C SER A 610 -20.05 -0.49 17.43
N MET A 611 -20.68 -1.63 17.16
CA MET A 611 -21.85 -1.74 16.30
C MET A 611 -23.08 -1.07 16.94
N ASN A 612 -23.24 -1.15 18.27
CA ASN A 612 -24.28 -0.43 18.97
C ASN A 612 -24.09 1.09 18.89
N ALA A 613 -22.84 1.57 18.96
CA ALA A 613 -22.52 3.00 18.94
C ALA A 613 -22.57 3.65 17.54
N ARG A 614 -22.46 2.87 16.46
CA ARG A 614 -22.41 3.42 15.09
C ARG A 614 -23.80 3.72 14.49
N GLY A 615 -23.79 4.58 13.48
CA GLY A 615 -24.94 4.84 12.60
C GLY A 615 -25.11 3.79 11.49
N VAL A 616 -26.07 4.02 10.59
CA VAL A 616 -26.33 3.16 9.43
C VAL A 616 -25.40 3.52 8.27
N GLY A 617 -24.80 2.51 7.64
CA GLY A 617 -23.90 2.66 6.50
C GLY A 617 -22.86 1.54 6.40
N PRO A 618 -22.10 1.49 5.30
CA PRO A 618 -21.00 0.54 5.15
C PRO A 618 -20.03 0.63 6.34
N LEU A 619 -19.44 -0.49 6.75
CA LEU A 619 -18.26 -0.46 7.63
C LEU A 619 -17.20 0.39 6.94
N ARG A 620 -16.59 1.37 7.61
CA ARG A 620 -15.55 2.21 6.99
C ARG A 620 -14.21 1.95 7.61
N THR A 621 -13.22 1.68 6.79
CA THR A 621 -11.82 1.54 7.23
C THR A 621 -10.91 2.37 6.32
N ASP A 622 -10.06 3.18 6.92
CA ASP A 622 -9.05 3.98 6.22
C ASP A 622 -7.66 3.44 6.55
N GLY A 623 -6.80 3.43 5.54
CA GLY A 623 -5.43 2.96 5.71
C GLY A 623 -5.13 1.70 4.92
N LEU A 624 -3.85 1.33 4.93
CA LEU A 624 -3.37 0.07 4.41
C LEU A 624 -3.63 -1.01 5.46
N LEU A 625 -4.24 -2.11 5.04
CA LEU A 625 -4.35 -3.34 5.84
C LEU A 625 -3.35 -4.34 5.29
N TYR A 626 -2.31 -4.65 6.06
CA TYR A 626 -1.23 -5.53 5.66
C TYR A 626 -1.02 -6.64 6.68
N SER A 627 -1.16 -7.90 6.26
CA SER A 627 -0.86 -9.08 7.06
C SER A 627 0.28 -9.86 6.43
N ALA A 628 1.21 -10.35 7.25
CA ALA A 628 2.20 -11.34 6.81
C ALA A 628 1.55 -12.68 6.41
N ASN A 629 0.33 -12.92 6.90
CA ASN A 629 -0.41 -14.17 6.76
C ASN A 629 -1.76 -13.92 6.11
N ALA A 630 -2.85 -14.02 6.88
CA ALA A 630 -4.19 -13.88 6.37
C ALA A 630 -4.84 -12.55 6.76
N ILE A 631 -5.74 -12.08 5.89
CA ILE A 631 -6.80 -11.14 6.25
C ILE A 631 -8.15 -11.84 6.19
N PHE A 632 -8.88 -11.78 7.30
CA PHE A 632 -10.25 -12.25 7.40
C PHE A 632 -11.21 -11.07 7.59
N GLY A 633 -12.30 -11.04 6.84
CA GLY A 633 -13.28 -9.96 6.92
C GLY A 633 -14.70 -10.46 6.78
N LEU A 634 -15.60 -10.02 7.67
CA LEU A 634 -17.01 -10.32 7.55
C LEU A 634 -17.88 -9.11 7.85
N ALA A 635 -18.73 -8.74 6.90
CA ALA A 635 -19.80 -7.77 7.12
C ALA A 635 -21.13 -8.41 6.72
N GLN A 636 -21.98 -8.64 7.71
CA GLN A 636 -23.21 -9.42 7.54
C GLN A 636 -24.35 -8.57 6.95
N ARG A 637 -25.12 -9.13 6.01
CA ARG A 637 -26.25 -8.44 5.35
C ARG A 637 -27.38 -8.09 6.31
N LYS A 638 -27.75 -9.02 7.20
CA LYS A 638 -28.87 -8.87 8.15
C LYS A 638 -28.63 -7.84 9.24
N TYR A 639 -27.36 -7.53 9.52
CA TYR A 639 -27.06 -6.44 10.42
C TYR A 639 -27.41 -5.13 9.74
N THR A 640 -28.59 -4.59 10.04
CA THR A 640 -29.23 -3.53 9.25
C THR A 640 -28.38 -2.26 9.17
N LYS A 641 -27.59 -1.98 10.22
CA LYS A 641 -26.66 -0.86 10.22
C LYS A 641 -25.49 -1.02 9.25
N LEU A 642 -25.13 -2.23 8.82
CA LEU A 642 -24.10 -2.47 7.80
C LEU A 642 -24.71 -2.70 6.43
N GLY A 643 -25.80 -3.46 6.36
CA GLY A 643 -26.37 -3.93 5.10
C GLY A 643 -25.40 -4.78 4.29
N GLY A 644 -24.47 -5.48 4.96
CA GLY A 644 -23.47 -6.33 4.29
C GLY A 644 -22.46 -5.56 3.45
N ARG A 645 -22.13 -4.32 3.82
CA ARG A 645 -21.20 -3.47 3.06
C ARG A 645 -19.96 -3.07 3.86
N TRP A 646 -18.84 -2.94 3.16
CA TRP A 646 -17.56 -2.47 3.69
C TRP A 646 -16.87 -1.57 2.65
N ASP A 647 -16.60 -0.33 3.04
CA ASP A 647 -15.78 0.62 2.29
C ASP A 647 -14.37 0.68 2.89
N LEU A 648 -13.39 0.18 2.14
CA LEU A 648 -11.97 0.34 2.45
C LEU A 648 -11.39 1.50 1.64
N ARG A 649 -10.97 2.58 2.31
CA ARG A 649 -10.25 3.70 1.69
C ARG A 649 -8.76 3.54 1.94
N GLY A 650 -8.14 2.71 1.11
CA GLY A 650 -6.74 2.37 1.25
C GLY A 650 -6.34 1.19 0.37
N ALA A 651 -5.66 0.20 0.94
CA ALA A 651 -5.21 -0.99 0.21
C ALA A 651 -5.21 -2.22 1.11
N LEU A 652 -5.25 -3.40 0.51
CA LEU A 652 -5.24 -4.68 1.19
C LEU A 652 -4.08 -5.54 0.68
N VAL A 653 -3.22 -5.99 1.59
CA VAL A 653 -2.07 -6.84 1.27
C VAL A 653 -2.02 -8.00 2.28
N ALA A 654 -2.19 -9.23 1.83
CA ALA A 654 -2.08 -10.41 2.68
C ALA A 654 -1.76 -11.62 1.84
N ALA A 655 -1.06 -12.61 2.37
CA ALA A 655 -0.77 -13.80 1.61
C ALA A 655 -2.06 -14.57 1.31
N ASP A 656 -2.97 -14.66 2.28
CA ASP A 656 -4.27 -15.28 2.12
C ASP A 656 -5.40 -14.29 2.46
N THR A 657 -6.47 -14.30 1.68
CA THR A 657 -7.60 -13.36 1.85
C THR A 657 -8.92 -14.11 1.82
N GLY A 658 -9.58 -14.15 2.99
CA GLY A 658 -10.92 -14.74 3.17
C GLY A 658 -11.90 -13.66 3.64
N ILE A 659 -12.55 -12.99 2.69
CA ILE A 659 -13.45 -11.87 2.97
C ILE A 659 -14.83 -12.14 2.41
N LEU A 660 -15.87 -11.98 3.23
CA LEU A 660 -17.27 -12.04 2.82
C LEU A 660 -18.03 -10.79 3.20
N VAL A 661 -18.41 -10.08 2.15
CA VAL A 661 -19.19 -8.85 2.21
C VAL A 661 -20.23 -8.97 1.11
N PRO A 662 -21.39 -9.58 1.40
CA PRO A 662 -22.35 -10.00 0.38
C PRO A 662 -23.16 -8.85 -0.23
N GLY A 663 -22.93 -7.60 0.18
CA GLY A 663 -23.75 -6.46 -0.19
C GLY A 663 -25.18 -6.54 0.37
N PRO A 664 -26.04 -5.57 0.04
CA PRO A 664 -27.42 -5.52 0.51
C PRO A 664 -28.37 -6.44 -0.27
N GLY A 665 -27.92 -7.04 -1.39
CA GLY A 665 -28.70 -7.98 -2.19
C GLY A 665 -29.50 -7.36 -3.34
N ASP A 666 -29.27 -6.10 -3.65
CA ASP A 666 -29.86 -5.35 -4.78
C ASP A 666 -28.95 -5.27 -6.02
N GLY A 667 -27.87 -6.07 -6.04
CA GLY A 667 -26.81 -6.03 -7.06
C GLY A 667 -25.72 -4.98 -6.81
N SER A 668 -25.82 -4.20 -5.72
CA SER A 668 -24.72 -3.32 -5.33
C SER A 668 -23.57 -4.09 -4.66
N SER A 669 -22.36 -3.57 -4.86
CA SER A 669 -21.13 -4.13 -4.30
C SER A 669 -21.18 -4.16 -2.78
N GLY A 670 -20.70 -5.25 -2.22
CA GLY A 670 -20.51 -5.39 -0.80
C GLY A 670 -19.20 -4.75 -0.36
N LEU A 671 -18.09 -5.23 -0.90
CA LEU A 671 -16.77 -4.68 -0.62
C LEU A 671 -16.39 -3.65 -1.68
N THR A 672 -16.18 -2.40 -1.27
CA THR A 672 -15.63 -1.36 -2.13
C THR A 672 -14.24 -0.95 -1.65
N ILE A 673 -13.23 -1.10 -2.50
CA ILE A 673 -11.86 -0.63 -2.23
C ILE A 673 -11.61 0.65 -3.03
N TYR A 674 -11.49 1.77 -2.32
CA TYR A 674 -11.02 3.04 -2.83
C TYR A 674 -9.50 3.12 -2.65
N HIS A 675 -8.77 2.72 -3.68
CA HIS A 675 -7.33 2.60 -3.68
C HIS A 675 -6.63 3.95 -3.44
N ASP A 676 -5.98 4.06 -2.30
CA ASP A 676 -5.12 5.19 -1.96
C ASP A 676 -3.66 4.87 -2.31
N SER A 677 -3.24 5.23 -3.52
CA SER A 677 -1.86 5.03 -4.03
C SER A 677 -0.75 5.74 -3.22
N ARG A 678 -1.12 6.55 -2.21
CA ARG A 678 -0.17 7.16 -1.27
C ARG A 678 0.21 6.17 -0.16
N LEU A 679 -0.69 5.25 0.18
CA LEU A 679 -0.46 4.23 1.21
C LEU A 679 0.35 3.11 0.58
N ARG A 680 1.51 2.86 1.15
CA ARG A 680 2.48 1.93 0.59
C ARG A 680 3.09 1.15 1.73
N PRO A 681 2.95 -0.19 1.73
CA PRO A 681 3.64 -1.00 2.71
C PRO A 681 5.12 -0.67 2.62
N ARG A 682 5.75 -0.29 3.73
CA ARG A 682 7.21 -0.32 3.78
C ARG A 682 7.56 -1.78 4.06
N VAL A 683 8.44 -2.38 3.26
CA VAL A 683 8.92 -3.75 3.50
C VAL A 683 10.44 -3.75 3.61
N PRO A 684 11.01 -4.64 4.40
CA PRO A 684 12.45 -4.83 4.51
C PRO A 684 13.13 -5.07 3.16
N GLY A 685 14.26 -4.41 2.93
CA GLY A 685 15.11 -4.59 1.74
C GLY A 685 14.55 -4.07 0.40
N GLY A 686 13.40 -3.39 0.40
CA GLY A 686 12.58 -3.22 -0.81
C GLY A 686 12.22 -1.79 -1.26
N GLN A 687 12.71 -0.72 -0.62
CA GLN A 687 12.53 0.65 -1.14
C GLN A 687 13.89 1.26 -1.46
N GLN A 688 14.21 1.28 -2.75
CA GLN A 688 15.35 2.02 -3.26
C GLN A 688 15.14 3.52 -2.98
N ALA A 689 16.18 4.31 -2.89
CA ALA A 689 16.10 5.75 -2.90
C ALA A 689 15.69 6.18 -4.31
N GLN A 690 14.95 7.28 -4.40
CA GLN A 690 14.66 7.96 -5.65
C GLN A 690 15.11 9.41 -5.53
N LEU A 691 15.79 9.90 -6.58
CA LEU A 691 16.06 11.31 -6.74
C LEU A 691 14.91 11.99 -7.49
N ARG A 692 14.30 13.00 -6.87
CA ARG A 692 13.44 13.97 -7.54
C ARG A 692 14.17 15.31 -7.63
N ARG A 693 14.21 15.86 -8.84
CA ARG A 693 14.85 17.15 -9.11
C ARG A 693 13.76 18.21 -9.26
N GLY A 694 13.84 19.27 -8.46
CA GLY A 694 13.06 20.48 -8.68
C GLY A 694 13.52 21.19 -9.95
N ILE A 695 12.71 22.12 -10.45
CA ILE A 695 13.15 23.06 -11.50
C ILE A 695 14.20 23.98 -10.87
N TRP A 696 15.30 24.23 -11.58
CA TRP A 696 16.30 25.18 -11.11
C TRP A 696 15.81 26.62 -11.30
N GLU A 697 16.27 27.52 -10.46
CA GLU A 697 15.93 28.94 -10.51
C GLU A 697 17.19 29.81 -10.42
N VAL A 698 17.11 31.02 -10.99
CA VAL A 698 18.17 32.01 -10.87
C VAL A 698 18.04 32.71 -9.52
N VAL A 699 19.08 32.66 -8.70
CA VAL A 699 19.09 33.27 -7.35
C VAL A 699 20.11 34.39 -7.20
N GLY A 700 20.88 34.69 -8.25
CA GLY A 700 21.84 35.79 -8.27
C GLY A 700 22.52 35.95 -9.63
N GLN A 701 23.09 37.13 -9.85
CA GLN A 701 23.96 37.47 -10.98
C GLN A 701 25.33 37.83 -10.41
#